data_AF-A0A3D3JVC3-F1
#
_entry.id   AF-A0A3D3JVC3-F1
#
_cell.length_a   1.000
_cell.length_b   1.000
_cell.length_c   1.000
_cell.angle_alpha   90.00
_cell.angle_beta   90.00
_cell.angle_gamma   90.00
#
_symmetry.space_group_name_H-M   'P 1'
#
loop_
_entity.id
_entity.type
_entity.pdbx_description
1 polymer ?
#
loop_
_entity_poly.entity_id
_entity_poly.type
_entity_poly.pdbx_seq_one_letter_code
_entity_poly.pdbx_strand_id
1 'polypeptide(L)'
;MKTAQLKSISLLAVAALCICASALAAEHDYYRNLRYPKQLVAGVGRDQVQQAGGPNAVGYQRRTVQWWPRQGQDIVDIPEGAPLRTWTRNKGQQDPEAQAGVTRHWTASDPETFKAHLIAFRGFGTSSAETPTIPAAVLRLEDGRQRAVVHHSPLSHMISTEDRDFIHKVWEEVYPTLYAKISKEERSVSATFPLEHWKALPVRFNALPPWKDANAKYPLWAEKDGNVIFETRNFYLVTDPKRYGNPTAWIRPNDIAGQNLFRRDIFEYLENFWTYVEAAGHSMPYWHHPGPNKKYHIIVTSGGSGVGTYHCGIGNANTAALAHEFFHSQPLGGWGDFHYIMGNAGQHTGHPGELQMFSGNFRYPWRYVNRKGYQSPLMFFVLGDNPNWGYGIQVVIGGLAGEAETTPYHTIAMVGQKKGLWENGVRGFGDFFGEYAARMVTCDFVEQDMIRSKYGMPETSHVCPVYGHKNRYRISNAEAPRWTGYNIIRLKRDADATKIAVDFEGIYDPSQHSDWRACIVAVDAKGRARYSPLWNKGQMGFALKPTDKHLWLTVSASPSAFPVQDSSSPRAHWMSMYLSGIHAPRHPWEVTLSGCTPGTPHRKQGDIINFDELYGRCDYGNTSVNLPLKHEVPIPLTDADGPLAQQKLAEMLPRIKASADALQAEVDAGKLNRGYWWGKKTRTHEHLLHRVKFLQENAKGHRHPNGGGFVSDTCKVAATAYVGPNAMVLDGATIKDNACIKEHAVVMGSQAVVSGNAKIGGRAWVVGNVKVSGNARILEAAAVTTSQRAQASPNRLYEGSVEIDGSAVIKGELYLLSCYTTDQRLTGGLVMDYYADVKNKESGVFQNGRFYRAHDRYDRAPGFAGGTDAGALYANWQFNHPKSVLLEDSYVNNVGILYGRPTFSEDADGPHKYVVFNGRDQYAEAPPSVADFGELTLDILVKRSKGKGGRLFDFGTGDEECFYLSIDGSGKPTLTARHQGKTYTLTASTATSWWLWISTAIPASTWARVRLEMNGATASIHIDGKQVANGKFTFRPRDVFIGDRPEGNFIACARNKSEFFHGQIDHFRIYRKVHNDFDAVGPPPLALTQMQEWSEQDQQQHDDWQKRRKAKEAELRAGKYGEMQKEIQQLGRDKSIDADERSARMDKLRSAAAVVRENALKSAGLSGPNPYLGKQAADLVHFQRSLKYHTTADWDYRTKAERAGELPAKTKKWLQSVRGY
;
A
#
# COMPACT_ATOMS: atom_id res chain seq x y z
N MET A 1 54.85 11.33 34.06
CA MET A 1 55.30 11.76 32.71
C MET A 1 55.45 10.60 31.72
N LYS A 2 56.01 9.42 32.10
CA LYS A 2 56.14 8.27 31.18
C LYS A 2 54.81 7.69 30.63
N THR A 3 53.73 7.73 31.41
CA THR A 3 52.37 7.27 30.99
C THR A 3 51.66 8.24 30.04
N ALA A 4 52.04 9.52 30.02
CA ALA A 4 51.50 10.51 29.09
C ALA A 4 52.18 10.39 27.71
N GLN A 5 53.50 10.20 27.68
CA GLN A 5 54.25 9.99 26.42
C GLN A 5 53.88 8.68 25.70
N LEU A 6 53.61 7.59 26.43
CA LEU A 6 53.14 6.34 25.83
C LEU A 6 51.74 6.47 25.20
N LYS A 7 50.84 7.28 25.79
CA LYS A 7 49.54 7.61 25.19
C LYS A 7 49.70 8.50 23.94
N SER A 8 50.58 9.49 23.97
CA SER A 8 50.85 10.37 22.83
C SER A 8 51.50 9.65 21.65
N ILE A 9 52.44 8.72 21.89
CA ILE A 9 53.08 7.92 20.84
C ILE A 9 52.09 6.91 20.24
N SER A 10 51.22 6.32 21.06
CA SER A 10 50.14 5.44 20.58
C SER A 10 49.10 6.22 19.77
N LEU A 11 48.74 7.44 20.18
CA LEU A 11 47.85 8.35 19.43
C LEU A 11 48.47 8.80 18.10
N LEU A 12 49.77 9.09 18.07
CA LEU A 12 50.50 9.45 16.84
C LEU A 12 50.63 8.26 15.88
N ALA A 13 50.87 7.04 16.40
CA ALA A 13 50.92 5.83 15.59
C ALA A 13 49.56 5.45 15.01
N VAL A 14 48.49 5.58 15.80
CA VAL A 14 47.10 5.38 15.35
C VAL A 14 46.70 6.45 14.34
N ALA A 15 47.05 7.72 14.56
CA ALA A 15 46.82 8.79 13.61
C ALA A 15 47.56 8.55 12.29
N ALA A 16 48.84 8.15 12.33
CA ALA A 16 49.64 7.85 11.15
C ALA A 16 49.12 6.63 10.37
N LEU A 17 48.74 5.55 11.05
CA LEU A 17 48.09 4.37 10.43
C LEU A 17 46.75 4.74 9.79
N CYS A 18 45.94 5.58 10.44
CA CYS A 18 44.69 6.11 9.88
C CYS A 18 44.93 7.08 8.70
N ILE A 19 46.09 7.74 8.61
CA ILE A 19 46.48 8.62 7.49
C ILE A 19 46.96 7.80 6.29
N CYS A 20 47.77 6.76 6.49
CA CYS A 20 48.21 5.88 5.39
C CYS A 20 47.07 5.03 4.83
N ALA A 21 46.14 4.56 5.68
CA ALA A 21 44.99 3.78 5.24
C ALA A 21 43.92 4.61 4.51
N SER A 22 43.78 5.91 4.81
CA SER A 22 42.82 6.78 4.12
C SER A 22 43.35 7.25 2.76
N ALA A 23 44.65 7.57 2.67
CA ALA A 23 45.30 7.90 1.40
C ALA A 23 45.24 6.77 0.35
N LEU A 24 45.40 5.51 0.75
CA LEU A 24 45.21 4.33 -0.11
C LEU A 24 43.72 4.07 -0.45
N ALA A 25 42.81 4.44 0.44
CA ALA A 25 41.37 4.29 0.23
C ALA A 25 40.80 5.33 -0.75
N ALA A 26 41.47 6.47 -0.95
CA ALA A 26 40.99 7.60 -1.77
C ALA A 26 41.04 7.35 -3.29
N GLU A 27 41.76 6.33 -3.77
CA GLU A 27 41.81 5.97 -5.20
C GLU A 27 40.55 5.24 -5.68
N HIS A 28 39.74 4.71 -4.77
CA HIS A 28 38.53 3.96 -5.07
C HIS A 28 37.32 4.87 -5.35
N ASP A 29 36.56 4.61 -6.41
CA ASP A 29 35.33 5.38 -6.73
C ASP A 29 34.12 4.90 -5.91
N TYR A 30 33.94 5.48 -4.72
CA TYR A 30 32.80 5.19 -3.83
C TYR A 30 31.45 5.68 -4.36
N TYR A 31 31.42 6.57 -5.35
CA TYR A 31 30.20 7.13 -5.93
C TYR A 31 29.88 6.56 -7.31
N ARG A 32 30.58 5.49 -7.75
CA ARG A 32 30.32 4.82 -9.05
C ARG A 32 28.86 4.41 -9.27
N ASN A 33 28.15 4.05 -8.19
CA ASN A 33 26.75 3.63 -8.22
C ASN A 33 25.77 4.80 -8.06
N LEU A 34 26.23 6.04 -7.83
CA LEU A 34 25.35 7.20 -7.68
C LEU A 34 24.66 7.57 -8.99
N ARG A 35 25.42 7.62 -10.08
CA ARG A 35 24.95 8.12 -11.36
C ARG A 35 23.91 7.18 -11.97
N TYR A 36 22.82 7.73 -12.50
CA TYR A 36 21.92 6.99 -13.37
C TYR A 36 22.65 6.62 -14.69
N PRO A 37 22.87 5.32 -14.98
CA PRO A 37 23.61 4.94 -16.18
C PRO A 37 22.69 4.98 -17.40
N LYS A 38 23.17 5.52 -18.53
CA LYS A 38 22.40 5.58 -19.78
C LYS A 38 22.23 4.21 -20.45
N GLN A 39 23.15 3.28 -20.19
CA GLN A 39 23.17 1.92 -20.71
C GLN A 39 23.25 0.92 -19.56
N LEU A 40 23.16 -0.38 -19.86
CA LEU A 40 23.38 -1.44 -18.86
C LEU A 40 24.82 -1.40 -18.35
N VAL A 41 25.00 -1.66 -17.07
CA VAL A 41 26.31 -1.70 -16.42
C VAL A 41 26.95 -3.06 -16.69
N ALA A 42 28.18 -3.05 -17.21
CA ALA A 42 28.92 -4.27 -17.50
C ALA A 42 29.15 -5.11 -16.22
N GLY A 43 29.05 -6.43 -16.34
CA GLY A 43 29.24 -7.36 -15.21
C GLY A 43 28.05 -7.49 -14.25
N VAL A 44 26.99 -6.69 -14.41
CA VAL A 44 25.78 -6.81 -13.60
C VAL A 44 24.83 -7.84 -14.23
N GLY A 45 24.52 -8.88 -13.46
CA GLY A 45 23.60 -9.95 -13.84
C GLY A 45 22.19 -9.44 -14.14
N ARG A 46 21.48 -10.16 -15.00
CA ARG A 46 20.08 -9.88 -15.40
C ARG A 46 19.23 -11.11 -15.19
N ASP A 47 17.92 -10.88 -15.16
CA ASP A 47 16.96 -11.96 -15.02
C ASP A 47 16.94 -12.85 -16.26
N GLN A 48 16.81 -14.16 -16.05
CA GLN A 48 16.61 -15.11 -17.12
C GLN A 48 15.16 -15.58 -17.09
N VAL A 49 14.43 -15.24 -18.14
CA VAL A 49 13.00 -15.47 -18.26
C VAL A 49 12.74 -16.67 -19.16
N GLN A 50 11.91 -17.60 -18.70
CA GLN A 50 11.40 -18.73 -19.48
C GLN A 50 9.88 -18.65 -19.57
N GLN A 51 9.35 -18.55 -20.79
CA GLN A 51 7.92 -18.53 -21.08
C GLN A 51 7.65 -19.10 -22.47
N ALA A 52 6.69 -20.02 -22.57
CA ALA A 52 6.25 -20.55 -23.86
C ALA A 52 5.63 -19.42 -24.71
N GLY A 53 6.00 -19.34 -25.99
CA GLY A 53 5.63 -18.23 -26.87
C GLY A 53 6.50 -16.97 -26.71
N GLY A 54 7.56 -17.05 -25.89
CA GLY A 54 8.49 -15.96 -25.67
C GLY A 54 7.92 -14.82 -24.80
N PRO A 55 8.62 -13.68 -24.74
CA PRO A 55 8.30 -12.57 -23.84
C PRO A 55 7.05 -11.78 -24.25
N ASN A 56 6.61 -11.91 -25.50
CA ASN A 56 5.39 -11.31 -26.04
C ASN A 56 4.20 -12.27 -26.05
N ALA A 57 4.31 -13.43 -25.39
CA ALA A 57 3.21 -14.38 -25.29
C ALA A 57 1.96 -13.72 -24.69
N VAL A 58 0.83 -13.95 -25.35
CA VAL A 58 -0.49 -13.43 -24.95
C VAL A 58 -1.16 -14.42 -23.97
N GLY A 59 -1.94 -13.88 -23.04
CA GLY A 59 -2.70 -14.64 -22.06
C GLY A 59 -1.86 -15.14 -20.87
N TYR A 60 -2.50 -15.94 -20.03
CA TYR A 60 -1.92 -16.46 -18.79
C TYR A 60 -1.12 -17.75 -19.03
N GLN A 61 0.10 -17.59 -19.52
CA GLN A 61 1.06 -18.67 -19.74
C GLN A 61 2.03 -18.81 -18.58
N ARG A 62 2.63 -20.01 -18.43
CA ARG A 62 3.64 -20.24 -17.40
C ARG A 62 4.87 -19.41 -17.73
N ARG A 63 5.25 -18.58 -16.77
CA ARG A 63 6.45 -17.76 -16.76
C ARG A 63 7.27 -18.15 -15.53
N THR A 64 8.55 -18.41 -15.75
CA THR A 64 9.53 -18.67 -14.69
C THR A 64 10.68 -17.68 -14.85
N VAL A 65 11.11 -17.05 -13.76
CA VAL A 65 12.16 -16.03 -13.79
C VAL A 65 13.26 -16.41 -12.81
N GLN A 66 14.45 -16.66 -13.33
CA GLN A 66 15.67 -16.80 -12.52
C GLN A 66 16.23 -15.39 -12.29
N TRP A 67 16.13 -14.91 -11.05
CA TRP A 67 16.42 -13.53 -10.68
C TRP A 67 17.44 -13.41 -9.54
N TRP A 68 17.76 -14.52 -8.86
CA TRP A 68 18.65 -14.53 -7.71
C TRP A 68 19.54 -15.79 -7.68
N PRO A 69 20.82 -15.68 -7.29
CA PRO A 69 21.55 -14.43 -7.05
C PRO A 69 22.04 -13.80 -8.36
N ARG A 70 21.94 -12.47 -8.50
CA ARG A 70 22.60 -11.72 -9.59
C ARG A 70 23.99 -11.25 -9.20
N GLN A 71 24.98 -11.54 -10.05
CA GLN A 71 26.33 -10.99 -9.95
C GLN A 71 26.29 -9.46 -10.04
N GLY A 72 27.09 -8.76 -9.23
CA GLY A 72 27.19 -7.30 -9.24
C GLY A 72 26.02 -6.56 -8.58
N GLN A 73 24.97 -7.27 -8.14
CA GLN A 73 23.86 -6.71 -7.36
C GLN A 73 23.68 -7.45 -6.03
N ASP A 74 23.36 -8.75 -6.09
CA ASP A 74 23.09 -9.57 -4.90
C ASP A 74 24.37 -10.09 -4.27
N ILE A 75 25.27 -10.54 -5.13
CA ILE A 75 26.61 -11.01 -4.78
C ILE A 75 27.59 -10.14 -5.53
N VAL A 76 28.43 -9.44 -4.78
CA VAL A 76 29.38 -8.45 -5.30
C VAL A 76 30.80 -8.92 -5.03
N ASP A 77 31.59 -8.98 -6.10
CA ASP A 77 33.04 -9.19 -6.02
C ASP A 77 33.69 -8.00 -5.32
N ILE A 78 34.87 -8.23 -4.73
CA ILE A 78 35.63 -7.16 -4.07
C ILE A 78 36.11 -6.20 -5.17
N PRO A 79 35.66 -4.93 -5.19
CA PRO A 79 36.15 -3.97 -6.16
C PRO A 79 37.63 -3.69 -5.97
N GLU A 80 38.32 -3.39 -7.06
CA GLU A 80 39.72 -2.96 -7.01
C GLU A 80 39.88 -1.72 -6.12
N GLY A 81 40.91 -1.74 -5.25
CA GLY A 81 41.20 -0.68 -4.29
C GLY A 81 40.24 -0.58 -3.09
N ALA A 82 39.19 -1.42 -2.99
CA ALA A 82 38.26 -1.34 -1.86
C ALA A 82 38.90 -1.82 -0.54
N PRO A 83 39.01 -0.97 0.49
CA PRO A 83 39.75 -1.30 1.71
C PRO A 83 39.02 -2.36 2.55
N LEU A 84 39.74 -3.41 2.95
CA LEU A 84 39.28 -4.37 3.97
C LEU A 84 39.52 -3.79 5.36
N ARG A 85 38.49 -3.80 6.20
CA ARG A 85 38.58 -3.33 7.59
C ARG A 85 37.89 -4.30 8.53
N THR A 86 38.35 -4.32 9.78
CA THR A 86 37.60 -4.89 10.89
C THR A 86 36.71 -3.81 11.47
N TRP A 87 35.41 -3.98 11.32
CA TRP A 87 34.38 -3.09 11.82
C TRP A 87 33.95 -3.54 13.21
N THR A 88 33.81 -2.57 14.10
CA THR A 88 33.33 -2.75 15.45
C THR A 88 31.87 -2.36 15.48
N ARG A 89 31.01 -3.35 15.74
CA ARG A 89 29.59 -3.08 15.94
C ARG A 89 29.45 -2.26 17.21
N ASN A 90 28.49 -1.36 17.22
CA ASN A 90 28.17 -0.66 18.45
C ASN A 90 27.38 -1.60 19.39
N LYS A 91 28.07 -2.59 19.97
CA LYS A 91 27.56 -3.48 20.99
C LYS A 91 27.87 -2.87 22.35
N GLY A 92 27.09 -1.90 22.79
CA GLY A 92 27.13 -1.45 24.18
C GLY A 92 28.53 -1.32 24.77
N GLN A 93 29.41 -0.54 24.12
CA GLN A 93 30.42 0.14 24.94
C GLN A 93 29.67 1.00 25.98
N GLN A 94 30.37 1.51 26.98
CA GLN A 94 29.79 2.38 28.02
C GLN A 94 29.11 3.66 27.48
N ASP A 95 29.00 3.82 26.15
CA ASP A 95 28.16 4.76 25.43
C ASP A 95 26.66 4.54 25.78
N PRO A 96 26.07 5.46 26.55
CA PRO A 96 24.67 5.39 26.96
C PRO A 96 23.69 5.45 25.76
N GLU A 97 24.03 6.13 24.67
CA GLU A 97 23.11 6.26 23.51
C GLU A 97 23.11 5.02 22.62
N ALA A 98 24.19 4.25 22.58
CA ALA A 98 24.26 2.96 21.88
C ALA A 98 23.36 1.90 22.51
N GLN A 99 23.20 1.96 23.83
CA GLN A 99 22.19 1.15 24.50
C GLN A 99 20.78 1.62 24.11
N ALA A 100 20.58 2.94 23.90
CA ALA A 100 19.31 3.63 23.62
C ALA A 100 18.84 3.68 22.14
N GLY A 101 19.59 3.14 21.20
CA GLY A 101 19.20 3.10 19.79
C GLY A 101 18.01 2.17 19.59
N VAL A 102 16.91 2.68 19.06
CA VAL A 102 15.66 1.97 18.75
C VAL A 102 15.84 0.95 17.61
N THR A 103 17.07 0.52 17.36
CA THR A 103 17.46 -0.18 16.17
C THR A 103 18.35 -1.38 16.53
N ARG A 104 17.72 -2.56 16.60
CA ARG A 104 18.42 -3.85 16.66
C ARG A 104 19.15 -4.10 15.34
N HIS A 105 20.31 -3.50 15.17
CA HIS A 105 21.13 -3.72 13.99
C HIS A 105 21.92 -5.04 14.09
N TRP A 106 22.22 -5.48 15.31
CA TRP A 106 23.01 -6.67 15.59
C TRP A 106 22.51 -7.33 16.88
N THR A 107 22.31 -8.64 16.83
CA THR A 107 21.75 -9.45 17.91
C THR A 107 22.80 -9.85 18.96
N ALA A 108 22.42 -10.56 20.03
CA ALA A 108 23.40 -11.09 20.98
C ALA A 108 24.26 -12.21 20.36
N SER A 109 23.72 -12.95 19.39
CA SER A 109 24.38 -14.06 18.69
C SER A 109 25.35 -13.62 17.59
N ASP A 110 25.27 -12.35 17.22
CA ASP A 110 26.17 -11.68 16.29
C ASP A 110 27.56 -11.48 16.92
N PRO A 111 28.70 -11.58 16.21
CA PRO A 111 30.02 -11.25 16.78
C PRO A 111 30.15 -9.75 17.08
N GLU A 112 31.07 -9.34 17.96
CA GLU A 112 31.33 -7.92 18.28
C GLU A 112 31.98 -7.17 17.13
N THR A 113 32.93 -7.82 16.48
CA THR A 113 33.60 -7.30 15.29
C THR A 113 33.30 -8.17 14.08
N PHE A 114 33.42 -7.59 12.89
CA PHE A 114 33.28 -8.31 11.62
C PHE A 114 34.17 -7.69 10.55
N LYS A 115 34.61 -8.49 9.59
CA LYS A 115 35.40 -8.02 8.46
C LYS A 115 34.48 -7.69 7.28
N ALA A 116 34.71 -6.54 6.66
CA ALA A 116 34.00 -6.14 5.45
C ALA A 116 34.81 -5.09 4.66
N HIS A 117 34.56 -5.01 3.37
CA HIS A 117 35.12 -3.96 2.52
C HIS A 117 34.17 -2.76 2.47
N LEU A 118 34.68 -1.53 2.63
CA LEU A 118 33.91 -0.32 2.29
C LEU A 118 33.94 -0.17 0.77
N ILE A 119 32.78 -0.27 0.12
CA ILE A 119 32.72 -0.34 -1.35
C ILE A 119 31.96 0.81 -2.00
N ALA A 120 31.10 1.55 -1.28
CA ALA A 120 30.39 2.70 -1.84
C ALA A 120 29.83 3.62 -0.75
N PHE A 121 29.44 4.83 -1.15
CA PHE A 121 28.64 5.75 -0.35
C PHE A 121 27.26 5.96 -0.98
N ARG A 122 26.23 6.02 -0.14
CA ARG A 122 24.87 6.43 -0.50
C ARG A 122 24.54 7.71 0.28
N GLY A 123 24.14 8.77 -0.42
CA GLY A 123 24.01 10.12 0.14
C GLY A 123 25.35 10.85 0.32
N PHE A 124 25.33 11.92 1.13
CA PHE A 124 26.47 12.82 1.36
C PHE A 124 26.47 13.30 2.84
N GLY A 125 27.55 13.98 3.24
CA GLY A 125 27.75 14.52 4.59
C GLY A 125 28.01 16.02 4.65
N THR A 126 28.43 16.49 5.83
CA THR A 126 28.97 17.84 6.09
C THR A 126 30.30 17.76 6.85
N SER A 127 31.17 18.76 6.68
CA SER A 127 32.50 18.84 7.28
C SER A 127 32.54 19.46 8.69
N SER A 128 31.38 19.87 9.18
CA SER A 128 31.22 20.78 10.31
C SER A 128 30.82 20.10 11.64
N ALA A 129 31.10 20.78 12.77
CA ALA A 129 31.21 20.14 14.08
C ALA A 129 29.95 20.12 14.97
N GLU A 130 28.90 20.92 14.72
CA GLU A 130 27.75 20.99 15.65
C GLU A 130 26.82 19.77 15.47
N THR A 131 26.54 19.38 14.22
CA THR A 131 25.78 18.16 13.89
C THR A 131 26.27 17.55 12.55
N PRO A 132 27.47 16.94 12.49
CA PRO A 132 28.00 16.38 11.25
C PRO A 132 27.05 15.33 10.68
N THR A 133 26.60 15.53 9.43
CA THR A 133 25.94 14.47 8.67
C THR A 133 27.00 13.65 7.96
N ILE A 134 26.81 12.33 7.86
CA ILE A 134 27.71 11.46 7.11
C ILE A 134 26.90 10.62 6.11
N PRO A 135 27.48 10.22 4.97
CA PRO A 135 26.81 9.31 4.06
C PRO A 135 26.59 7.93 4.69
N ALA A 136 25.65 7.17 4.12
CA ALA A 136 25.55 5.74 4.40
C ALA A 136 26.72 5.00 3.73
N ALA A 137 27.51 4.30 4.53
CA ALA A 137 28.63 3.49 4.06
C ALA A 137 28.11 2.11 3.64
N VAL A 138 28.29 1.75 2.37
CA VAL A 138 27.91 0.44 1.84
C VAL A 138 29.09 -0.51 1.98
N LEU A 139 28.89 -1.57 2.76
CA LEU A 139 29.87 -2.60 3.05
C LEU A 139 29.60 -3.86 2.23
N ARG A 140 30.65 -4.47 1.67
CA ARG A 140 30.61 -5.83 1.13
C ARG A 140 31.05 -6.81 2.21
N LEU A 141 30.13 -7.65 2.66
CA LEU A 141 30.35 -8.67 3.68
C LEU A 141 31.10 -9.88 3.10
N GLU A 142 31.65 -10.76 3.95
CA GLU A 142 32.39 -11.96 3.52
C GLU A 142 31.60 -12.87 2.57
N ASP A 143 30.28 -12.97 2.75
CA ASP A 143 29.38 -13.77 1.92
C ASP A 143 29.01 -13.12 0.57
N GLY A 144 29.59 -11.96 0.25
CA GLY A 144 29.37 -11.24 -1.01
C GLY A 144 28.20 -10.25 -0.99
N ARG A 145 27.36 -10.27 0.04
CA ARG A 145 26.21 -9.36 0.13
C ARG A 145 26.64 -7.94 0.51
N GLN A 146 25.83 -6.98 0.10
CA GLN A 146 26.00 -5.56 0.43
C GLN A 146 25.11 -5.17 1.62
N ARG A 147 25.66 -4.44 2.60
CA ARG A 147 24.90 -3.86 3.72
C ARG A 147 25.34 -2.43 4.00
N ALA A 148 24.39 -1.51 4.12
CA ALA A 148 24.64 -0.14 4.52
C ALA A 148 24.75 -0.04 6.05
N VAL A 149 25.78 0.66 6.51
CA VAL A 149 25.91 1.16 7.88
C VAL A 149 25.76 2.67 7.88
N VAL A 150 25.00 3.20 8.82
CA VAL A 150 24.75 4.64 8.94
C VAL A 150 25.03 5.16 10.32
N HIS A 151 25.21 6.48 10.40
CA HIS A 151 25.18 7.24 11.63
C HIS A 151 24.13 8.34 11.50
N HIS A 152 23.16 8.35 12.39
CA HIS A 152 22.19 9.44 12.51
C HIS A 152 22.04 9.77 13.99
N SER A 153 22.78 10.76 14.48
CA SER A 153 22.67 11.20 15.87
C SER A 153 21.35 11.95 16.09
N PRO A 154 20.66 11.75 17.22
CA PRO A 154 20.93 10.79 18.31
C PRO A 154 20.14 9.47 18.16
N LEU A 155 19.75 9.09 16.95
CA LEU A 155 18.71 8.10 16.67
C LEU A 155 19.22 6.69 16.31
N SER A 156 20.41 6.56 15.69
CA SER A 156 20.99 5.29 15.25
C SER A 156 22.52 5.34 15.16
N HIS A 157 23.21 4.46 15.88
CA HIS A 157 24.65 4.22 15.77
C HIS A 157 24.90 2.72 15.50
N MET A 158 25.18 2.34 14.25
CA MET A 158 25.36 0.92 13.87
C MET A 158 26.75 0.36 14.20
N ILE A 159 27.73 1.25 14.31
CA ILE A 159 29.17 0.99 14.40
C ILE A 159 29.79 1.94 15.43
N SER A 160 31.00 1.65 15.89
CA SER A 160 31.67 2.45 16.91
C SER A 160 31.99 3.88 16.43
N THR A 161 32.30 4.75 17.38
CA THR A 161 32.75 6.13 17.12
C THR A 161 33.98 6.16 16.21
N GLU A 162 34.94 5.26 16.41
CA GLU A 162 36.16 5.18 15.60
C GLU A 162 35.87 4.82 14.14
N ASP A 163 34.95 3.90 13.90
CA ASP A 163 34.56 3.52 12.54
C ASP A 163 33.73 4.61 11.85
N ARG A 164 32.92 5.35 12.62
CA ARG A 164 32.22 6.53 12.12
C ARG A 164 33.19 7.61 11.69
N ASP A 165 34.17 7.93 12.54
CA ASP A 165 35.16 8.97 12.26
C ASP A 165 36.02 8.56 11.06
N PHE A 166 36.30 7.27 10.90
CA PHE A 166 36.92 6.72 9.68
C PHE A 166 36.05 6.95 8.43
N ILE A 167 34.75 6.64 8.47
CA ILE A 167 33.83 6.89 7.33
C ILE A 167 33.80 8.38 6.96
N HIS A 168 33.69 9.24 7.96
CA HIS A 168 33.67 10.69 7.75
C HIS A 168 34.96 11.16 7.09
N LYS A 169 36.11 10.71 7.58
CA LYS A 169 37.42 11.03 7.00
C LYS A 169 37.54 10.57 5.54
N VAL A 170 37.18 9.31 5.23
CA VAL A 170 37.21 8.80 3.85
C VAL A 170 36.28 9.61 2.96
N TRP A 171 35.07 9.92 3.43
CA TRP A 171 34.13 10.77 2.69
C TRP A 171 34.72 12.16 2.40
N GLU A 172 35.33 12.82 3.39
CA GLU A 172 35.96 14.13 3.23
C GLU A 172 37.08 14.12 2.18
N GLU A 173 37.85 13.04 2.09
CA GLU A 173 38.93 12.89 1.10
C GLU A 173 38.38 12.65 -0.32
N VAL A 174 37.27 11.91 -0.47
CA VAL A 174 36.77 11.50 -1.80
C VAL A 174 35.70 12.43 -2.38
N TYR A 175 34.87 13.08 -1.55
CA TYR A 175 33.76 13.92 -2.01
C TYR A 175 34.20 15.10 -2.91
N PRO A 176 35.34 15.77 -2.69
CA PRO A 176 35.84 16.81 -3.59
C PRO A 176 36.10 16.30 -5.01
N THR A 177 36.49 15.03 -5.18
CA THR A 177 36.69 14.43 -6.51
C THR A 177 35.36 14.29 -7.27
N LEU A 178 34.27 13.98 -6.56
CA LEU A 178 32.92 13.97 -7.12
C LEU A 178 32.52 15.38 -7.55
N TYR A 179 32.74 16.38 -6.69
CA TYR A 179 32.45 17.78 -6.99
C TYR A 179 33.19 18.28 -8.23
N ALA A 180 34.46 17.89 -8.41
CA ALA A 180 35.31 18.26 -9.53
C ALA A 180 34.89 17.64 -10.88
N LYS A 181 34.23 16.48 -10.86
CA LYS A 181 33.76 15.75 -12.04
C LYS A 181 32.46 16.33 -12.62
N ILE A 182 31.73 17.15 -11.87
CA ILE A 182 30.45 17.76 -12.31
C ILE A 182 30.72 19.05 -13.10
N SER A 183 30.16 19.11 -14.32
CA SER A 183 30.34 20.08 -15.41
C SER A 183 31.39 21.19 -15.20
N LYS A 184 32.53 21.03 -15.89
CA LYS A 184 33.58 22.05 -16.07
C LYS A 184 33.13 23.29 -16.84
N GLU A 185 31.97 23.28 -17.49
CA GLU A 185 31.57 24.33 -18.44
C GLU A 185 31.04 25.62 -17.78
N GLU A 186 30.73 25.63 -16.47
CA GLU A 186 30.28 26.87 -15.76
C GLU A 186 30.86 27.05 -14.33
N ARG A 187 31.83 26.24 -13.89
CA ARG A 187 32.39 26.31 -12.51
C ARG A 187 33.81 26.93 -12.48
N SER A 188 33.92 28.21 -12.12
CA SER A 188 35.20 28.96 -12.00
C SER A 188 35.91 28.83 -10.64
N VAL A 189 35.85 27.65 -10.00
CA VAL A 189 36.44 27.37 -8.67
C VAL A 189 37.15 26.01 -8.65
N SER A 190 38.16 25.85 -7.78
CA SER A 190 38.94 24.60 -7.68
C SER A 190 38.10 23.42 -7.18
N ALA A 191 38.58 22.20 -7.43
CA ALA A 191 37.98 20.95 -6.97
C ALA A 191 37.84 20.84 -5.44
N THR A 192 38.78 21.41 -4.70
CA THR A 192 38.85 21.38 -3.21
C THR A 192 37.99 22.45 -2.55
N PHE A 193 37.42 23.34 -3.36
CA PHE A 193 36.81 24.57 -2.90
C PHE A 193 35.74 24.39 -1.81
N PRO A 194 34.74 23.48 -1.89
CA PRO A 194 33.75 23.36 -0.83
C PRO A 194 34.38 23.05 0.54
N LEU A 195 35.23 22.02 0.61
CA LEU A 195 35.75 21.53 1.89
C LEU A 195 36.75 22.49 2.54
N GLU A 196 37.67 23.06 1.75
CA GLU A 196 38.66 24.03 2.26
C GLU A 196 38.00 25.36 2.64
N HIS A 197 37.01 25.81 1.86
CA HIS A 197 36.31 27.06 2.11
C HIS A 197 35.48 27.02 3.39
N TRP A 198 34.66 25.97 3.60
CA TRP A 198 33.84 25.86 4.81
C TRP A 198 34.67 25.63 6.09
N LYS A 199 35.84 24.98 5.98
CA LYS A 199 36.79 24.81 7.09
C LYS A 199 37.56 26.10 7.44
N ALA A 200 37.85 26.96 6.46
CA ALA A 200 38.69 28.15 6.62
C ALA A 200 37.92 29.45 6.97
N LEU A 201 36.58 29.47 6.87
CA LEU A 201 35.77 30.67 7.16
C LEU A 201 35.75 31.01 8.67
N PRO A 202 36.21 32.21 9.09
CA PRO A 202 36.08 32.65 10.48
C PRO A 202 34.61 32.85 10.85
N VAL A 203 34.24 32.48 12.08
CA VAL A 203 32.88 32.57 12.65
C VAL A 203 32.51 34.04 12.95
N ARG A 204 32.34 34.89 11.93
CA ARG A 204 31.91 36.30 12.08
C ARG A 204 30.78 36.66 11.09
N PHE A 205 29.53 36.35 11.43
CA PHE A 205 28.37 36.58 10.56
C PHE A 205 27.36 37.66 11.05
N ASN A 206 27.70 38.52 12.03
CA ASN A 206 26.81 39.62 12.49
C ASN A 206 27.58 40.97 12.56
N ALA A 207 27.26 41.97 11.72
CA ALA A 207 27.30 43.45 11.96
C ALA A 207 27.38 44.32 10.66
N LEU A 208 26.33 45.08 10.31
CA LEU A 208 26.14 45.91 9.09
C LEU A 208 26.56 47.35 9.45
N PRO A 209 26.75 48.30 8.51
CA PRO A 209 27.39 48.35 7.18
C PRO A 209 28.55 49.41 7.15
N PRO A 210 29.19 49.77 6.00
CA PRO A 210 28.88 49.43 4.61
C PRO A 210 30.05 48.82 3.83
N TRP A 211 29.74 47.99 2.83
CA TRP A 211 30.72 47.84 1.75
C TRP A 211 30.10 47.61 0.36
N LYS A 212 30.59 48.44 -0.56
CA LYS A 212 30.38 48.44 -2.01
C LYS A 212 31.69 47.91 -2.63
N ASP A 213 31.88 46.59 -2.73
CA ASP A 213 33.01 46.02 -3.47
C ASP A 213 32.63 44.82 -4.34
N ALA A 214 33.31 44.75 -5.47
CA ALA A 214 32.92 44.10 -6.70
C ALA A 214 33.47 42.66 -6.85
N ASN A 215 34.11 42.07 -5.83
CA ASN A 215 34.72 40.73 -5.88
C ASN A 215 34.11 39.70 -4.89
N ALA A 216 32.94 39.97 -4.31
CA ALA A 216 32.36 39.11 -3.28
C ALA A 216 31.95 37.72 -3.81
N LYS A 217 32.47 36.64 -3.19
CA LYS A 217 32.29 35.25 -3.64
C LYS A 217 31.39 34.36 -2.75
N TYR A 218 30.76 34.83 -1.64
CA TYR A 218 29.54 34.31 -0.91
C TYR A 218 29.06 35.29 0.22
N PRO A 219 28.06 34.93 1.07
CA PRO A 219 26.74 35.53 1.18
C PRO A 219 26.74 37.01 1.53
N LEU A 220 26.03 37.78 0.71
CA LEU A 220 25.52 39.09 1.06
C LEU A 220 24.39 38.89 2.09
N TRP A 221 24.53 39.53 3.23
CA TRP A 221 23.44 39.73 4.15
C TRP A 221 22.97 41.16 4.02
N ALA A 222 21.66 41.33 3.81
CA ALA A 222 21.04 42.63 3.78
C ALA A 222 19.73 42.54 4.55
N GLU A 223 19.50 43.50 5.43
CA GLU A 223 18.17 43.74 5.94
C GLU A 223 17.43 44.55 4.87
N LYS A 224 16.43 43.92 4.24
CA LYS A 224 15.57 44.59 3.26
C LYS A 224 14.13 44.47 3.72
N ASP A 225 13.53 45.61 4.05
CA ASP A 225 12.15 45.71 4.52
C ASP A 225 11.85 44.84 5.76
N GLY A 226 12.85 44.63 6.64
CA GLY A 226 12.75 43.79 7.84
C GLY A 226 13.00 42.28 7.62
N ASN A 227 13.39 41.88 6.40
CA ASN A 227 13.81 40.51 6.09
C ASN A 227 15.32 40.34 6.20
N VAL A 228 15.78 39.20 6.71
CA VAL A 228 17.18 38.77 6.70
C VAL A 228 17.38 37.82 5.53
N ILE A 229 18.25 38.19 4.59
CA ILE A 229 18.52 37.39 3.38
C ILE A 229 19.95 36.88 3.42
N PHE A 230 20.16 35.60 3.11
CA PHE A 230 21.45 34.98 2.86
C PHE A 230 21.49 34.43 1.44
N GLU A 231 22.66 34.43 0.83
CA GLU A 231 22.89 33.96 -0.53
C GLU A 231 24.07 32.98 -0.59
N THR A 232 23.81 31.76 -1.04
CA THR A 232 24.84 30.78 -1.37
C THR A 232 25.07 30.77 -2.89
N ARG A 233 25.85 29.83 -3.42
CA ARG A 233 26.04 29.73 -4.88
C ARG A 233 24.72 29.45 -5.57
N ASN A 234 23.94 28.53 -5.02
CA ASN A 234 22.76 27.97 -5.67
C ASN A 234 21.44 28.30 -4.95
N PHE A 235 21.47 28.88 -3.75
CA PHE A 235 20.28 29.15 -2.94
C PHE A 235 20.21 30.60 -2.41
N TYR A 236 18.99 31.12 -2.30
CA TYR A 236 18.64 32.22 -1.41
C TYR A 236 17.95 31.69 -0.17
N LEU A 237 18.33 32.17 1.01
CA LEU A 237 17.64 31.89 2.27
C LEU A 237 17.11 33.18 2.86
N VAL A 238 15.80 33.28 3.01
CA VAL A 238 15.09 34.49 3.43
C VAL A 238 14.41 34.22 4.75
N THR A 239 14.59 35.08 5.74
CA THR A 239 13.89 35.01 7.02
C THR A 239 13.10 36.30 7.21
N ASP A 240 11.81 36.20 7.51
CA ASP A 240 10.95 37.32 7.91
C ASP A 240 10.51 37.09 9.37
N PRO A 241 11.27 37.58 10.36
CA PRO A 241 10.94 37.37 11.76
C PRO A 241 9.61 38.02 12.17
N LYS A 242 9.19 39.07 11.46
CA LYS A 242 7.93 39.78 11.74
C LYS A 242 6.73 38.95 11.28
N ARG A 243 6.80 38.37 10.09
CA ARG A 243 5.70 37.58 9.53
C ARG A 243 5.66 36.14 10.03
N TYR A 244 6.81 35.51 10.25
CA TYR A 244 6.90 34.07 10.54
C TYR A 244 7.43 33.74 11.93
N GLY A 245 7.54 34.74 12.80
CA GLY A 245 8.12 34.59 14.15
C GLY A 245 9.63 34.35 14.13
N ASN A 246 10.25 34.31 15.30
CA ASN A 246 11.70 34.15 15.42
C ASN A 246 12.11 32.66 15.35
N PRO A 247 12.83 32.20 14.30
CA PRO A 247 13.34 30.83 14.21
C PRO A 247 14.51 30.61 15.15
N THR A 248 14.23 30.14 16.36
CA THR A 248 15.18 30.10 17.49
C THR A 248 16.41 29.23 17.26
N ALA A 249 16.41 28.26 16.34
CA ALA A 249 17.63 27.53 15.98
C ALA A 249 18.48 28.27 14.93
N TRP A 250 17.81 29.02 14.04
CA TRP A 250 18.41 29.77 12.93
C TRP A 250 18.88 31.17 13.33
N ILE A 251 18.19 31.80 14.28
CA ILE A 251 18.49 33.08 14.91
C ILE A 251 18.59 32.81 16.42
N ARG A 252 19.83 32.81 16.96
CA ARG A 252 20.15 32.62 18.37
C ARG A 252 20.79 33.90 18.93
N PRO A 253 20.00 34.88 19.41
CA PRO A 253 20.53 36.16 19.88
C PRO A 253 21.53 36.01 21.04
N ASN A 254 21.40 34.95 21.83
CA ASN A 254 22.22 34.68 23.01
C ASN A 254 23.37 33.67 22.77
N ASP A 255 23.50 33.14 21.55
CA ASP A 255 24.53 32.17 21.15
C ASP A 255 24.98 32.43 19.70
N ILE A 256 25.71 33.54 19.51
CA ILE A 256 26.14 33.97 18.17
C ILE A 256 27.14 32.96 17.56
N ALA A 257 27.98 32.34 18.38
CA ALA A 257 28.97 31.37 17.91
C ALA A 257 28.30 30.09 17.38
N GLY A 258 27.38 29.49 18.16
CA GLY A 258 26.60 28.33 17.72
C GLY A 258 25.63 28.67 16.59
N GLN A 259 25.04 29.87 16.57
CA GLN A 259 24.23 30.33 15.43
C GLN A 259 25.02 30.27 14.11
N ASN A 260 26.25 30.76 14.14
CA ASN A 260 27.09 30.87 12.95
C ASN A 260 27.61 29.50 12.51
N LEU A 261 27.94 28.62 13.47
CA LEU A 261 28.27 27.22 13.18
C LEU A 261 27.06 26.53 12.53
N PHE A 262 25.89 26.53 13.17
CA PHE A 262 24.67 25.95 12.62
C PHE A 262 24.36 26.45 11.18
N ARG A 263 24.43 27.75 10.92
CA ARG A 263 24.17 28.29 9.57
C ARG A 263 25.19 27.81 8.53
N ARG A 264 26.46 27.73 8.90
CA ARG A 264 27.52 27.21 8.03
C ARG A 264 27.20 25.76 7.63
N ASP A 265 26.80 24.95 8.60
CA ASP A 265 26.45 23.54 8.40
C ASP A 265 25.29 23.40 7.42
N ILE A 266 24.27 24.26 7.53
CA ILE A 266 23.14 24.30 6.60
C ILE A 266 23.57 24.73 5.19
N PHE A 267 24.44 25.74 5.06
CA PHE A 267 24.90 26.19 3.74
C PHE A 267 25.73 25.11 3.03
N GLU A 268 26.65 24.47 3.75
CA GLU A 268 27.40 23.33 3.22
C GLU A 268 26.47 22.20 2.80
N TYR A 269 25.50 21.84 3.65
CA TYR A 269 24.52 20.81 3.35
C TYR A 269 23.77 21.07 2.04
N LEU A 270 23.29 22.30 1.83
CA LEU A 270 22.54 22.67 0.63
C LEU A 270 23.38 22.56 -0.65
N GLU A 271 24.64 23.00 -0.60
CA GLU A 271 25.56 22.94 -1.74
C GLU A 271 26.03 21.51 -2.02
N ASN A 272 26.24 20.70 -0.98
CA ASN A 272 26.51 19.28 -1.11
C ASN A 272 25.30 18.53 -1.69
N PHE A 273 24.09 18.84 -1.23
CA PHE A 273 22.86 18.27 -1.78
C PHE A 273 22.69 18.59 -3.27
N TRP A 274 22.90 19.85 -3.66
CA TRP A 274 22.89 20.26 -5.07
C TRP A 274 23.90 19.45 -5.91
N THR A 275 25.13 19.33 -5.41
CA THR A 275 26.19 18.53 -6.03
C THR A 275 25.76 17.07 -6.20
N TYR A 276 25.15 16.48 -5.17
CA TYR A 276 24.68 15.08 -5.21
C TYR A 276 23.60 14.87 -6.28
N VAL A 277 22.64 15.81 -6.40
CA VAL A 277 21.59 15.76 -7.43
C VAL A 277 22.17 15.83 -8.84
N GLU A 278 23.12 16.74 -9.09
CA GLU A 278 23.78 16.85 -10.39
C GLU A 278 24.64 15.62 -10.71
N ALA A 279 25.36 15.09 -9.72
CA ALA A 279 26.16 13.86 -9.87
C ALA A 279 25.30 12.62 -10.18
N ALA A 280 24.08 12.56 -9.63
CA ALA A 280 23.11 11.53 -9.98
C ALA A 280 22.69 11.58 -11.47
N GLY A 281 22.89 12.74 -12.13
CA GLY A 281 22.56 12.97 -13.53
C GLY A 281 21.23 13.69 -13.74
N HIS A 282 20.74 14.42 -12.72
CA HIS A 282 19.53 15.23 -12.81
C HIS A 282 19.87 16.72 -12.71
N SER A 283 19.20 17.57 -13.49
CA SER A 283 19.24 19.03 -13.33
C SER A 283 18.31 19.45 -12.21
N MET A 284 18.63 20.54 -11.52
CA MET A 284 17.72 21.07 -10.51
C MET A 284 16.43 21.58 -11.18
N PRO A 285 15.23 21.37 -10.57
CA PRO A 285 13.93 21.64 -11.20
C PRO A 285 13.80 23.04 -11.81
N TYR A 286 14.52 23.97 -11.23
CA TYR A 286 14.65 25.36 -11.59
C TYR A 286 15.21 25.65 -13.01
N TRP A 287 16.10 24.80 -13.53
CA TRP A 287 16.79 25.03 -14.81
C TRP A 287 15.88 24.96 -16.05
N HIS A 288 14.65 24.48 -15.87
CA HIS A 288 13.67 24.31 -16.96
C HIS A 288 12.74 25.52 -17.13
N HIS A 289 12.83 26.54 -16.27
CA HIS A 289 11.98 27.74 -16.32
C HIS A 289 12.67 28.93 -17.03
N PRO A 290 12.00 29.64 -17.97
CA PRO A 290 12.52 30.87 -18.54
C PRO A 290 12.44 32.03 -17.52
N GLY A 291 13.57 32.66 -17.21
CA GLY A 291 13.65 33.82 -16.33
C GLY A 291 15.09 34.19 -15.93
N PRO A 292 15.32 35.37 -15.33
CA PRO A 292 16.65 35.86 -14.97
C PRO A 292 17.19 35.29 -13.65
N ASN A 293 16.33 34.74 -12.80
CA ASN A 293 16.79 34.18 -11.53
C ASN A 293 17.57 32.88 -11.83
N LYS A 294 18.68 32.64 -11.10
CA LYS A 294 19.55 31.45 -11.22
C LYS A 294 19.59 30.53 -9.97
N LYS A 295 18.81 30.81 -8.92
CA LYS A 295 18.93 30.20 -7.57
C LYS A 295 17.58 29.74 -6.99
N TYR A 296 17.62 28.74 -6.11
CA TYR A 296 16.44 28.22 -5.40
C TYR A 296 16.17 28.98 -4.10
N HIS A 297 14.92 29.33 -3.79
CA HIS A 297 14.59 30.17 -2.65
C HIS A 297 14.11 29.34 -1.44
N ILE A 298 14.62 29.59 -0.26
CA ILE A 298 14.22 28.96 0.99
C ILE A 298 13.77 30.07 1.95
N ILE A 299 12.56 29.97 2.48
CA ILE A 299 12.03 30.85 3.50
C ILE A 299 12.21 30.15 4.85
N VAL A 300 13.02 30.67 5.75
CA VAL A 300 13.22 30.09 7.08
C VAL A 300 12.21 30.70 8.06
N THR A 301 11.42 29.86 8.72
CA THR A 301 10.31 30.25 9.61
C THR A 301 10.52 29.74 11.04
N SER A 302 9.80 30.29 12.03
CA SER A 302 9.86 29.80 13.42
C SER A 302 9.23 28.43 13.64
N GLY A 303 8.36 27.99 12.71
CA GLY A 303 7.74 26.67 12.69
C GLY A 303 6.98 26.42 11.38
N GLY A 304 6.72 25.14 11.09
CA GLY A 304 6.01 24.68 9.90
C GLY A 304 6.91 24.40 8.69
N SER A 305 6.38 23.67 7.70
CA SER A 305 7.03 23.44 6.41
C SER A 305 6.00 23.62 5.30
N GLY A 306 6.39 24.14 4.15
CA GLY A 306 5.49 24.32 3.02
C GLY A 306 6.23 24.51 1.70
N VAL A 307 5.75 23.86 0.66
CA VAL A 307 6.26 23.96 -0.70
C VAL A 307 5.50 25.01 -1.50
N GLY A 308 6.23 25.77 -2.31
CA GLY A 308 5.70 26.54 -3.43
C GLY A 308 6.54 26.27 -4.67
N THR A 309 5.97 26.50 -5.85
CA THR A 309 6.78 26.58 -7.07
C THR A 309 7.84 27.66 -6.83
N TYR A 310 9.13 27.33 -7.04
CA TYR A 310 10.28 28.22 -6.86
C TYR A 310 10.76 28.49 -5.42
N HIS A 311 10.04 28.08 -4.37
CA HIS A 311 10.49 28.30 -3.00
C HIS A 311 9.97 27.29 -1.97
N CYS A 312 10.65 27.17 -0.84
CA CYS A 312 10.19 26.34 0.28
C CYS A 312 10.24 27.09 1.61
N GLY A 313 9.15 27.09 2.37
CA GLY A 313 9.12 27.49 3.78
C GLY A 313 9.58 26.36 4.71
N ILE A 314 10.59 26.58 5.55
CA ILE A 314 11.14 25.59 6.48
C ILE A 314 11.32 26.16 7.88
N GLY A 315 10.69 25.49 8.84
CA GLY A 315 10.88 25.72 10.26
C GLY A 315 12.32 25.44 10.68
N ASN A 316 13.00 26.43 11.25
CA ASN A 316 14.34 26.29 11.84
C ASN A 316 15.40 25.69 10.91
N ALA A 317 15.26 25.82 9.58
CA ALA A 317 16.18 25.28 8.58
C ALA A 317 16.47 23.77 8.74
N ASN A 318 15.48 22.98 9.15
CA ASN A 318 15.63 21.53 9.32
C ASN A 318 16.06 20.84 8.00
N THR A 319 17.20 20.15 8.01
CA THR A 319 17.81 19.50 6.82
C THR A 319 16.98 18.37 6.23
N ALA A 320 16.31 17.58 7.07
CA ALA A 320 15.40 16.52 6.63
C ALA A 320 14.15 17.10 5.95
N ALA A 321 13.61 18.20 6.50
CA ALA A 321 12.50 18.93 5.89
C ALA A 321 12.94 19.64 4.60
N LEU A 322 14.16 20.18 4.54
CA LEU A 322 14.72 20.78 3.32
C LEU A 322 14.76 19.77 2.16
N ALA A 323 15.31 18.58 2.39
CA ALA A 323 15.34 17.54 1.36
C ALA A 323 13.94 17.01 1.03
N HIS A 324 13.03 16.97 2.00
CA HIS A 324 11.64 16.60 1.79
C HIS A 324 10.93 17.55 0.83
N GLU A 325 10.94 18.83 1.15
CA GLU A 325 10.19 19.83 0.41
C GLU A 325 10.80 20.10 -0.97
N PHE A 326 12.11 19.88 -1.12
CA PHE A 326 12.75 19.93 -2.43
C PHE A 326 12.15 18.92 -3.42
N PHE A 327 11.90 17.68 -2.97
CA PHE A 327 11.37 16.64 -3.86
C PHE A 327 9.90 16.82 -4.22
N HIS A 328 9.13 17.65 -3.50
CA HIS A 328 7.82 18.10 -3.98
C HIS A 328 7.92 18.93 -5.25
N SER A 329 9.06 19.58 -5.48
CA SER A 329 9.30 20.45 -6.63
C SER A 329 9.88 19.71 -7.85
N GLN A 330 10.09 18.40 -7.78
CA GLN A 330 10.64 17.64 -8.92
C GLN A 330 9.66 17.59 -10.09
N PRO A 331 10.14 17.60 -11.34
CA PRO A 331 9.29 17.28 -12.47
C PRO A 331 8.83 15.82 -12.34
N LEU A 332 7.52 15.58 -12.50
CA LEU A 332 6.94 14.23 -12.34
C LEU A 332 6.16 13.77 -13.58
N GLY A 333 6.25 14.49 -14.69
CA GLY A 333 5.43 14.19 -15.88
C GLY A 333 3.94 14.08 -15.51
N GLY A 334 3.31 12.96 -15.88
CA GLY A 334 1.92 12.66 -15.58
C GLY A 334 1.62 12.09 -14.18
N TRP A 335 2.60 12.00 -13.26
CA TRP A 335 2.42 11.28 -11.97
C TRP A 335 1.55 12.00 -10.90
N GLY A 336 0.43 12.62 -11.24
CA GLY A 336 -0.59 13.16 -10.32
C GLY A 336 -0.14 13.46 -8.87
N ASP A 337 -0.73 12.79 -7.87
CA ASP A 337 -0.43 12.91 -6.43
C ASP A 337 0.90 12.28 -5.94
N PHE A 338 1.78 11.78 -6.83
CA PHE A 338 3.00 11.11 -6.39
C PHE A 338 4.06 12.07 -5.85
N HIS A 339 3.92 13.38 -6.00
CA HIS A 339 4.80 14.36 -5.36
C HIS A 339 4.88 14.16 -3.85
N TYR A 340 3.77 13.77 -3.21
CA TYR A 340 3.76 13.42 -1.78
C TYR A 340 4.66 12.24 -1.43
N ILE A 341 4.75 11.24 -2.30
CA ILE A 341 5.64 10.10 -2.10
C ILE A 341 7.08 10.55 -2.33
N MET A 342 7.32 11.34 -3.38
CA MET A 342 8.64 11.86 -3.72
C MET A 342 9.21 12.76 -2.63
N GLY A 343 8.40 13.59 -1.97
CA GLY A 343 8.85 14.40 -0.83
C GLY A 343 9.57 13.55 0.23
N ASN A 344 8.95 12.47 0.70
CA ASN A 344 9.63 11.57 1.64
C ASN A 344 10.77 10.76 1.00
N ALA A 345 10.73 10.47 -0.30
CA ALA A 345 11.90 9.92 -0.99
C ALA A 345 13.12 10.89 -0.92
N GLY A 346 12.85 12.20 -0.97
CA GLY A 346 13.86 13.24 -0.79
C GLY A 346 14.48 13.26 0.58
N GLN A 347 13.67 13.13 1.63
CA GLN A 347 14.14 13.11 3.01
C GLN A 347 15.24 12.06 3.25
N HIS A 348 15.08 10.83 2.73
CA HIS A 348 16.11 9.80 2.93
C HIS A 348 17.29 9.96 1.95
N THR A 349 17.09 10.65 0.83
CA THR A 349 18.20 11.00 -0.08
C THR A 349 19.15 11.99 0.58
N GLY A 350 18.60 13.07 1.16
CA GLY A 350 19.38 14.08 1.87
C GLY A 350 19.85 13.61 3.25
N HIS A 351 19.16 12.63 3.82
CA HIS A 351 19.50 12.09 5.13
C HIS A 351 19.37 10.56 5.17
N PRO A 352 20.38 9.81 4.68
CA PRO A 352 20.32 8.35 4.54
C PRO A 352 20.02 7.57 5.83
N GLY A 353 20.33 8.12 7.00
CA GLY A 353 19.98 7.50 8.29
C GLY A 353 18.56 7.76 8.78
N GLU A 354 17.77 8.59 8.09
CA GLU A 354 16.40 8.95 8.46
C GLU A 354 15.37 8.13 7.67
N LEU A 355 15.03 6.94 8.16
CA LEU A 355 14.08 6.04 7.51
C LEU A 355 12.59 6.35 7.80
N GLN A 356 12.20 7.61 7.90
CA GLN A 356 10.84 7.99 8.31
C GLN A 356 9.80 7.62 7.24
N MET A 357 8.67 7.00 7.64
CA MET A 357 7.45 6.87 6.82
C MET A 357 7.47 5.78 5.71
N PHE A 358 7.76 4.51 6.04
CA PHE A 358 7.47 3.36 5.15
C PHE A 358 6.23 2.55 5.57
N SER A 359 5.46 3.00 6.55
CA SER A 359 4.40 2.19 7.16
C SER A 359 3.33 1.70 6.16
N GLY A 360 3.13 2.38 5.03
CA GLY A 360 2.26 1.91 3.94
C GLY A 360 2.77 0.65 3.22
N ASN A 361 4.10 0.44 3.13
CA ASN A 361 4.69 -0.76 2.52
C ASN A 361 4.62 -1.99 3.46
N PHE A 362 4.51 -1.77 4.77
CA PHE A 362 4.49 -2.83 5.79
C PHE A 362 3.09 -3.16 6.31
N ARG A 363 2.18 -2.19 6.28
CA ARG A 363 0.81 -2.29 6.81
C ARG A 363 -0.18 -2.47 5.66
N TYR A 364 -0.77 -3.66 5.55
CA TYR A 364 -1.62 -4.12 4.46
C TYR A 364 -0.89 -4.22 3.11
N PRO A 365 0.21 -5.02 3.03
CA PRO A 365 1.01 -5.15 1.81
C PRO A 365 0.24 -5.69 0.59
N TRP A 366 -0.89 -6.38 0.79
CA TRP A 366 -1.76 -6.88 -0.29
C TRP A 366 -2.55 -5.78 -1.00
N ARG A 367 -2.61 -4.56 -0.44
CA ARG A 367 -3.13 -3.41 -1.15
C ARG A 367 -2.07 -2.81 -2.07
N TYR A 368 -2.42 -1.72 -2.74
CA TYR A 368 -1.48 -0.85 -3.41
C TYR A 368 -0.34 -0.38 -2.47
N VAL A 369 0.91 -0.71 -2.79
CA VAL A 369 2.09 -0.39 -1.94
C VAL A 369 2.25 1.09 -1.62
N ASN A 370 1.71 1.98 -2.47
CA ASN A 370 1.79 3.43 -2.31
C ASN A 370 0.51 4.10 -1.76
N ARG A 371 -0.41 3.33 -1.17
CA ARG A 371 -1.73 3.81 -0.69
C ARG A 371 -1.68 4.94 0.34
N LYS A 372 -0.58 5.07 1.09
CA LYS A 372 -0.45 6.05 2.18
C LYS A 372 0.30 7.33 1.76
N GLY A 373 0.49 7.56 0.46
CA GLY A 373 1.19 8.73 -0.07
C GLY A 373 2.59 8.83 0.55
N TYR A 374 2.84 9.89 1.32
CA TYR A 374 4.04 10.09 2.14
C TYR A 374 4.58 8.82 2.82
N GLN A 375 3.73 7.90 3.28
CA GLN A 375 4.18 6.72 4.03
C GLN A 375 4.62 5.52 3.17
N SER A 376 5.04 5.74 1.92
CA SER A 376 5.27 4.64 0.98
C SER A 376 6.46 4.71 -0.02
N PRO A 377 7.52 5.54 0.15
CA PRO A 377 8.54 5.68 -0.89
C PRO A 377 9.55 4.52 -1.02
N LEU A 378 9.47 3.46 -0.20
CA LEU A 378 10.49 2.42 -0.10
C LEU A 378 10.90 1.79 -1.45
N MET A 379 9.95 1.55 -2.35
CA MET A 379 10.24 0.89 -3.64
C MET A 379 11.23 1.69 -4.50
N PHE A 380 11.21 3.02 -4.45
CA PHE A 380 12.15 3.86 -5.21
C PHE A 380 13.60 3.72 -4.73
N PHE A 381 13.79 3.54 -3.43
CA PHE A 381 15.11 3.29 -2.86
C PHE A 381 15.64 1.92 -3.26
N VAL A 382 14.78 0.91 -3.20
CA VAL A 382 15.13 -0.47 -3.58
C VAL A 382 15.45 -0.57 -5.07
N LEU A 383 14.78 0.21 -5.91
CA LEU A 383 15.10 0.26 -7.35
C LEU A 383 16.57 0.65 -7.58
N GLY A 384 17.10 1.58 -6.78
CA GLY A 384 18.47 2.04 -6.86
C GLY A 384 19.52 1.02 -6.41
N ASP A 385 19.14 -0.05 -5.69
CA ASP A 385 20.07 -1.11 -5.26
C ASP A 385 20.59 -1.93 -6.45
N ASN A 386 19.89 -1.90 -7.60
CA ASN A 386 20.39 -2.45 -8.85
C ASN A 386 21.25 -1.39 -9.56
N PRO A 387 22.56 -1.65 -9.81
CA PRO A 387 23.43 -0.67 -10.46
C PRO A 387 22.99 -0.24 -11.85
N ASN A 388 22.14 -1.01 -12.54
CA ASN A 388 21.53 -0.59 -13.81
C ASN A 388 20.57 0.60 -13.66
N TRP A 389 20.15 0.94 -12.44
CA TRP A 389 19.40 2.16 -12.11
C TRP A 389 20.27 3.18 -11.39
N GLY A 390 21.12 2.71 -10.46
CA GLY A 390 21.98 3.55 -9.62
C GLY A 390 21.22 4.21 -8.46
N TYR A 391 21.92 4.52 -7.37
CA TYR A 391 21.37 5.11 -6.15
C TYR A 391 20.69 6.46 -6.40
N GLY A 392 21.09 7.19 -7.45
CA GLY A 392 20.50 8.46 -7.85
C GLY A 392 19.15 8.35 -8.56
N ILE A 393 18.64 7.15 -8.84
CA ILE A 393 17.39 6.97 -9.62
C ILE A 393 16.20 7.72 -9.03
N GLN A 394 16.10 7.78 -7.70
CA GLN A 394 15.04 8.50 -6.98
C GLN A 394 15.00 10.00 -7.30
N VAL A 395 16.13 10.58 -7.73
CA VAL A 395 16.23 11.98 -8.16
C VAL A 395 15.91 12.15 -9.65
N VAL A 396 16.18 11.12 -10.44
CA VAL A 396 16.16 11.18 -11.90
C VAL A 396 14.80 10.75 -12.47
N ILE A 397 14.15 9.75 -11.87
CA ILE A 397 13.05 9.01 -12.51
C ILE A 397 11.84 9.89 -12.83
N GLY A 398 11.51 10.88 -11.99
CA GLY A 398 10.42 11.82 -12.25
C GLY A 398 10.67 12.67 -13.48
N GLY A 399 11.91 13.13 -13.69
CA GLY A 399 12.29 13.89 -14.88
C GLY A 399 12.32 13.07 -16.17
N LEU A 400 12.26 11.75 -16.08
CA LEU A 400 12.12 10.86 -17.24
C LEU A 400 10.65 10.60 -17.60
N ALA A 401 9.71 11.01 -16.75
CA ALA A 401 8.30 10.73 -16.93
C ALA A 401 7.67 11.58 -18.03
N GLY A 402 6.90 10.94 -18.89
CA GLY A 402 6.04 11.63 -19.86
C GLY A 402 4.71 12.08 -19.24
N GLU A 403 4.05 13.08 -19.84
CA GLU A 403 2.71 13.53 -19.41
C GLU A 403 1.65 12.41 -19.47
N ALA A 404 1.80 11.46 -20.41
CA ALA A 404 0.90 10.31 -20.55
C ALA A 404 1.18 9.18 -19.54
N GLU A 405 2.27 9.25 -18.77
CA GLU A 405 2.63 8.26 -17.77
C GLU A 405 1.98 8.66 -16.44
N THR A 406 0.83 8.09 -16.14
CA THR A 406 0.00 8.52 -14.99
C THR A 406 0.52 8.02 -13.64
N THR A 407 1.51 7.12 -13.66
CA THR A 407 2.16 6.57 -12.46
C THR A 407 3.64 6.29 -12.74
N PRO A 408 4.51 6.31 -11.71
CA PRO A 408 5.93 5.97 -11.83
C PRO A 408 6.20 4.58 -12.41
N TYR A 409 5.25 3.66 -12.29
CA TYR A 409 5.38 2.31 -12.80
C TYR A 409 5.38 2.25 -14.33
N HIS A 410 4.60 3.13 -14.99
CA HIS A 410 4.67 3.31 -16.44
C HIS A 410 6.08 3.74 -16.85
N THR A 411 6.62 4.75 -16.17
CA THR A 411 7.97 5.27 -16.43
C THR A 411 9.02 4.21 -16.20
N ILE A 412 8.97 3.50 -15.06
CA ILE A 412 9.93 2.43 -14.74
C ILE A 412 9.87 1.37 -15.84
N ALA A 413 8.70 0.79 -16.11
CA ALA A 413 8.47 -0.23 -17.15
C ALA A 413 9.02 0.21 -18.52
N MET A 414 8.72 1.44 -18.94
CA MET A 414 9.19 1.98 -20.21
C MET A 414 10.71 2.17 -20.22
N VAL A 415 11.27 2.77 -19.17
CA VAL A 415 12.71 3.06 -19.08
C VAL A 415 13.51 1.78 -19.07
N GLY A 416 13.15 0.78 -18.27
CA GLY A 416 13.86 -0.50 -18.27
C GLY A 416 13.78 -1.20 -19.64
N GLN A 417 12.71 -1.00 -20.40
CA GLN A 417 12.56 -1.63 -21.72
C GLN A 417 13.49 -0.97 -22.71
N LYS A 418 13.51 0.38 -22.73
CA LYS A 418 14.44 1.15 -23.58
C LYS A 418 15.90 0.86 -23.28
N LYS A 419 16.23 0.54 -22.03
CA LYS A 419 17.60 0.16 -21.62
C LYS A 419 17.98 -1.27 -21.98
N GLY A 420 17.03 -2.10 -22.41
CA GLY A 420 17.25 -3.53 -22.62
C GLY A 420 17.39 -4.33 -21.31
N LEU A 421 16.89 -3.79 -20.19
CA LEU A 421 16.82 -4.51 -18.91
C LEU A 421 15.76 -5.61 -18.98
N TRP A 422 14.66 -5.34 -19.68
CA TRP A 422 13.63 -6.31 -20.02
C TRP A 422 13.14 -6.10 -21.44
N GLU A 423 12.64 -7.17 -22.05
CA GLU A 423 12.12 -7.11 -23.43
C GLU A 423 10.69 -6.54 -23.49
N ASN A 424 9.86 -6.90 -22.51
CA ASN A 424 8.51 -6.36 -22.33
C ASN A 424 8.44 -5.53 -21.05
N GLY A 425 8.12 -4.25 -21.17
CA GLY A 425 8.10 -3.28 -20.08
C GLY A 425 7.24 -3.68 -18.90
N VAL A 426 5.97 -4.00 -19.17
CA VAL A 426 4.98 -4.29 -18.14
C VAL A 426 5.30 -5.61 -17.44
N ARG A 427 5.64 -6.66 -18.20
CA ARG A 427 6.00 -7.96 -17.62
C ARG A 427 7.30 -7.90 -16.84
N GLY A 428 8.30 -7.17 -17.35
CA GLY A 428 9.58 -6.96 -16.67
C GLY A 428 9.44 -6.16 -15.38
N PHE A 429 8.60 -5.12 -15.38
CA PHE A 429 8.22 -4.45 -14.13
C PHE A 429 7.50 -5.40 -13.17
N GLY A 430 6.61 -6.27 -13.68
CA GLY A 430 5.96 -7.31 -12.89
C GLY A 430 6.94 -8.29 -12.25
N ASP A 431 8.02 -8.65 -12.96
CA ASP A 431 9.10 -9.48 -12.43
C ASP A 431 9.84 -8.75 -11.30
N PHE A 432 10.29 -7.50 -11.55
CA PHE A 432 10.91 -6.65 -10.53
C PHE A 432 10.03 -6.51 -9.28
N PHE A 433 8.71 -6.30 -9.46
CA PHE A 433 7.79 -6.18 -8.34
C PHE A 433 7.64 -7.51 -7.56
N GLY A 434 7.71 -8.65 -8.25
CA GLY A 434 7.81 -9.97 -7.63
C GLY A 434 9.09 -10.16 -6.80
N GLU A 435 10.22 -9.66 -7.28
CA GLU A 435 11.48 -9.64 -6.51
C GLU A 435 11.38 -8.75 -5.28
N TYR A 436 10.81 -7.55 -5.44
CA TYR A 436 10.55 -6.63 -4.34
C TYR A 436 9.71 -7.32 -3.26
N ALA A 437 8.60 -7.96 -3.64
CA ALA A 437 7.74 -8.71 -2.72
C ALA A 437 8.49 -9.85 -2.01
N ALA A 438 9.32 -10.61 -2.73
CA ALA A 438 10.13 -11.70 -2.16
C ALA A 438 11.16 -11.17 -1.13
N ARG A 439 11.84 -10.07 -1.44
CA ARG A 439 12.84 -9.44 -0.55
C ARG A 439 12.20 -8.83 0.69
N MET A 440 10.96 -8.36 0.62
CA MET A 440 10.27 -7.73 1.76
C MET A 440 10.13 -8.66 2.98
N VAL A 441 10.21 -9.99 2.83
CA VAL A 441 10.20 -10.96 3.94
C VAL A 441 11.27 -10.62 4.99
N THR A 442 12.51 -10.45 4.55
CA THR A 442 13.66 -10.10 5.41
C THR A 442 14.15 -8.67 5.15
N CYS A 443 13.45 -7.90 4.32
CA CYS A 443 13.93 -6.65 3.73
C CYS A 443 15.34 -6.79 3.15
N ASP A 444 15.64 -7.85 2.37
CA ASP A 444 16.96 -8.15 1.78
C ASP A 444 17.37 -7.11 0.71
N PHE A 445 17.66 -5.92 1.20
CA PHE A 445 18.08 -4.70 0.51
C PHE A 445 19.43 -4.26 1.08
N VAL A 446 20.07 -3.28 0.42
CA VAL A 446 21.33 -2.71 0.95
C VAL A 446 21.12 -2.14 2.36
N GLU A 447 19.98 -1.49 2.61
CA GLU A 447 19.62 -0.90 3.92
C GLU A 447 18.88 -1.84 4.87
N GLN A 448 18.97 -3.16 4.66
CA GLN A 448 18.22 -4.20 5.38
C GLN A 448 18.15 -3.93 6.89
N ASP A 449 19.30 -3.82 7.54
CA ASP A 449 19.38 -3.84 9.00
C ASP A 449 18.76 -2.57 9.58
N MET A 450 18.79 -1.45 8.86
CA MET A 450 18.08 -0.24 9.27
C MET A 450 16.57 -0.38 9.10
N ILE A 451 16.11 -0.84 7.94
CA ILE A 451 14.67 -0.96 7.65
C ILE A 451 14.02 -1.93 8.64
N ARG A 452 14.63 -3.10 8.86
CA ARG A 452 14.13 -4.12 9.81
C ARG A 452 14.10 -3.60 11.23
N SER A 453 15.15 -2.89 11.63
CA SER A 453 15.23 -2.37 12.98
C SER A 453 14.10 -1.39 13.30
N LYS A 454 13.55 -0.68 12.28
CA LYS A 454 12.46 0.29 12.44
C LYS A 454 11.07 -0.23 12.09
N TYR A 455 10.93 -1.19 11.18
CA TYR A 455 9.63 -1.64 10.67
C TYR A 455 9.35 -3.13 10.89
N GLY A 456 10.42 -3.89 11.19
CA GLY A 456 10.42 -5.33 11.26
C GLY A 456 10.17 -5.98 9.91
N MET A 457 9.26 -6.94 9.88
CA MET A 457 8.70 -7.51 8.64
C MET A 457 7.31 -6.93 8.32
N PRO A 458 6.82 -7.02 7.07
CA PRO A 458 5.43 -6.70 6.72
C PRO A 458 4.39 -7.58 7.43
N GLU A 459 3.12 -7.16 7.41
CA GLU A 459 2.04 -8.05 7.86
C GLU A 459 1.88 -9.25 6.93
N THR A 460 1.71 -10.42 7.53
CA THR A 460 1.43 -11.68 6.85
C THR A 460 -0.05 -11.84 6.56
N SER A 461 -0.37 -12.58 5.51
CA SER A 461 -1.75 -12.84 5.07
C SER A 461 -2.24 -14.22 5.50
N HIS A 462 -3.56 -14.34 5.63
CA HIS A 462 -4.26 -15.56 5.97
C HIS A 462 -4.80 -16.27 4.72
N VAL A 463 -4.64 -17.58 4.65
CA VAL A 463 -5.23 -18.44 3.62
C VAL A 463 -6.25 -19.39 4.25
N CYS A 464 -7.35 -19.62 3.55
CA CYS A 464 -8.46 -20.47 3.96
C CYS A 464 -8.39 -21.82 3.22
N PRO A 465 -8.70 -22.96 3.85
CA PRO A 465 -8.78 -24.24 3.15
C PRO A 465 -9.89 -24.22 2.10
N VAL A 466 -9.64 -24.83 0.94
CA VAL A 466 -10.63 -24.96 -0.13
C VAL A 466 -11.47 -26.22 0.13
N TYR A 467 -12.79 -26.06 0.16
CA TYR A 467 -13.73 -27.15 0.44
C TYR A 467 -13.53 -28.34 -0.52
N GLY A 468 -13.53 -29.57 0.02
CA GLY A 468 -13.40 -30.79 -0.77
C GLY A 468 -12.00 -31.07 -1.32
N HIS A 469 -11.00 -30.23 -1.00
CA HIS A 469 -9.63 -30.40 -1.47
C HIS A 469 -8.64 -30.53 -0.31
N LYS A 470 -7.82 -31.59 -0.33
CA LYS A 470 -6.76 -31.81 0.66
C LYS A 470 -5.58 -30.86 0.38
N ASN A 471 -5.06 -30.20 1.42
CA ASN A 471 -3.89 -29.32 1.36
C ASN A 471 -3.96 -28.21 0.31
N ARG A 472 -5.18 -27.83 -0.10
CA ARG A 472 -5.43 -26.72 -1.04
C ARG A 472 -5.98 -25.54 -0.26
N TYR A 473 -5.41 -24.37 -0.50
CA TYR A 473 -5.71 -23.15 0.23
C TYR A 473 -5.91 -21.98 -0.73
N ARG A 474 -6.83 -21.08 -0.37
CA ARG A 474 -7.15 -19.86 -1.11
C ARG A 474 -6.80 -18.64 -0.26
N ILE A 475 -6.27 -17.59 -0.89
CA ILE A 475 -6.14 -16.30 -0.20
C ILE A 475 -7.51 -15.77 0.22
N SER A 476 -7.64 -15.24 1.44
CA SER A 476 -8.88 -14.60 1.87
C SER A 476 -9.24 -13.45 0.92
N ASN A 477 -10.54 -13.27 0.63
CA ASN A 477 -10.99 -12.15 -0.20
C ASN A 477 -10.52 -10.81 0.39
N ALA A 478 -10.50 -10.69 1.74
CA ALA A 478 -9.94 -9.57 2.53
C ALA A 478 -8.57 -9.10 2.02
N GLU A 479 -7.76 -10.06 1.61
CA GLU A 479 -6.32 -9.91 1.42
C GLU A 479 -5.87 -10.36 0.03
N ALA A 480 -6.82 -10.59 -0.89
CA ALA A 480 -6.51 -10.85 -2.29
C ALA A 480 -5.69 -9.65 -2.83
N PRO A 481 -4.52 -9.90 -3.42
CA PRO A 481 -3.60 -8.84 -3.77
C PRO A 481 -4.21 -7.97 -4.88
N ARG A 482 -4.13 -6.67 -4.66
CA ARG A 482 -4.54 -5.65 -5.64
C ARG A 482 -3.38 -5.33 -6.56
N TRP A 483 -3.61 -4.53 -7.59
CA TRP A 483 -2.54 -4.05 -8.47
C TRP A 483 -1.36 -3.48 -7.65
N THR A 484 -0.15 -4.00 -7.92
CA THR A 484 1.09 -3.74 -7.13
C THR A 484 0.90 -3.92 -5.61
N GLY A 485 0.20 -4.98 -5.22
CA GLY A 485 0.12 -5.50 -3.86
C GLY A 485 0.66 -6.92 -3.76
N TYR A 486 1.06 -7.34 -2.57
CA TYR A 486 1.65 -8.65 -2.32
C TYR A 486 1.25 -9.28 -0.99
N ASN A 487 1.24 -10.60 -0.94
CA ASN A 487 1.02 -11.42 0.25
C ASN A 487 2.36 -12.00 0.73
N ILE A 488 2.45 -12.23 2.05
CA ILE A 488 3.48 -13.07 2.67
C ILE A 488 2.75 -14.13 3.51
N ILE A 489 2.97 -15.40 3.19
CA ILE A 489 2.36 -16.55 3.87
C ILE A 489 3.45 -17.34 4.57
N ARG A 490 3.29 -17.57 5.88
CA ARG A 490 4.18 -18.46 6.63
C ARG A 490 3.94 -19.90 6.18
N LEU A 491 5.00 -20.64 5.91
CA LEU A 491 4.94 -22.08 5.65
C LEU A 491 5.55 -22.83 6.84
N LYS A 492 4.80 -23.77 7.40
CA LYS A 492 5.27 -24.71 8.40
C LYS A 492 5.71 -25.98 7.67
N ARG A 493 6.99 -26.33 7.77
CA ARG A 493 7.50 -27.60 7.22
C ARG A 493 6.86 -28.79 7.93
N ASP A 494 6.58 -29.84 7.19
CA ASP A 494 6.24 -31.14 7.77
C ASP A 494 7.47 -31.72 8.48
N ALA A 495 7.24 -32.61 9.45
CA ALA A 495 8.33 -33.34 10.10
C ALA A 495 9.14 -34.12 9.03
N ASP A 496 10.46 -34.04 9.10
CA ASP A 496 11.41 -34.72 8.20
C ASP A 496 11.38 -34.33 6.71
N ALA A 497 10.62 -33.29 6.33
CA ALA A 497 10.61 -32.80 4.97
C ALA A 497 11.99 -32.27 4.53
N THR A 498 12.55 -32.86 3.47
CA THR A 498 13.79 -32.42 2.80
C THR A 498 13.54 -31.55 1.56
N LYS A 499 12.28 -31.49 1.11
CA LYS A 499 11.81 -30.63 0.02
C LYS A 499 10.36 -30.21 0.29
N ILE A 500 9.97 -29.06 -0.25
CA ILE A 500 8.58 -28.64 -0.33
C ILE A 500 8.19 -28.40 -1.78
N ALA A 501 6.90 -28.44 -2.08
CA ALA A 501 6.37 -28.02 -3.37
C ALA A 501 5.12 -27.15 -3.19
N VAL A 502 5.03 -26.11 -4.03
CA VAL A 502 3.88 -25.21 -4.11
C VAL A 502 3.33 -25.28 -5.53
N ASP A 503 2.12 -25.83 -5.68
CA ASP A 503 1.38 -25.78 -6.93
C ASP A 503 0.46 -24.57 -6.94
N PHE A 504 0.85 -23.53 -7.69
CA PHE A 504 0.20 -22.22 -7.67
C PHE A 504 -0.81 -22.08 -8.81
N GLU A 505 -2.02 -21.65 -8.49
CA GLU A 505 -3.10 -21.39 -9.44
C GLU A 505 -3.69 -20.00 -9.21
N GLY A 506 -3.39 -19.05 -10.10
CA GLY A 506 -4.07 -17.76 -10.12
C GLY A 506 -5.49 -17.91 -10.67
N ILE A 507 -6.47 -17.27 -10.02
CA ILE A 507 -7.85 -17.23 -10.52
C ILE A 507 -7.90 -16.19 -11.64
N TYR A 508 -7.50 -16.63 -12.83
CA TYR A 508 -7.21 -15.78 -13.97
C TYR A 508 -8.46 -15.14 -14.55
N ASP A 509 -8.52 -13.80 -14.43
CA ASP A 509 -9.47 -12.97 -15.16
C ASP A 509 -8.78 -12.28 -16.35
N PRO A 510 -9.10 -12.70 -17.60
CA PRO A 510 -8.54 -12.09 -18.79
C PRO A 510 -8.97 -10.62 -18.98
N SER A 511 -10.15 -10.22 -18.47
CA SER A 511 -10.66 -8.84 -18.59
C SER A 511 -9.87 -7.86 -17.72
N GLN A 512 -9.30 -8.34 -16.61
CA GLN A 512 -8.44 -7.56 -15.72
C GLN A 512 -6.95 -7.74 -16.02
N HIS A 513 -6.61 -8.45 -17.09
CA HIS A 513 -5.23 -8.79 -17.45
C HIS A 513 -4.46 -9.45 -16.29
N SER A 514 -5.14 -10.27 -15.48
CA SER A 514 -4.58 -10.81 -14.24
C SER A 514 -3.32 -11.63 -14.48
N ASP A 515 -2.29 -11.41 -13.66
CA ASP A 515 -1.06 -12.19 -13.63
C ASP A 515 -0.40 -12.02 -12.25
N TRP A 516 0.50 -12.94 -11.89
CA TRP A 516 1.11 -13.02 -10.55
C TRP A 516 2.60 -13.32 -10.61
N ARG A 517 3.33 -13.06 -9.52
CA ARG A 517 4.63 -13.67 -9.24
C ARG A 517 4.63 -14.28 -7.85
N ALA A 518 4.85 -15.59 -7.78
CA ALA A 518 5.04 -16.36 -6.57
C ALA A 518 6.53 -16.63 -6.34
N CYS A 519 6.96 -16.68 -5.07
CA CYS A 519 8.33 -17.02 -4.67
C CYS A 519 8.32 -17.81 -3.35
N ILE A 520 9.11 -18.88 -3.27
CA ILE A 520 9.42 -19.54 -2.01
C ILE A 520 10.67 -18.88 -1.42
N VAL A 521 10.56 -18.41 -0.19
CA VAL A 521 11.66 -17.79 0.55
C VAL A 521 12.01 -18.66 1.75
N ALA A 522 13.26 -19.12 1.82
CA ALA A 522 13.80 -19.76 3.01
C ALA A 522 14.79 -18.84 3.70
N VAL A 523 14.66 -18.74 5.01
CA VAL A 523 15.46 -17.87 5.87
C VAL A 523 16.17 -18.72 6.91
N ASP A 524 17.49 -18.54 7.04
CA ASP A 524 18.28 -19.23 8.04
C ASP A 524 18.18 -18.57 9.43
N ALA A 525 18.80 -19.17 10.44
CA ALA A 525 18.77 -18.66 11.82
C ALA A 525 19.33 -17.24 11.99
N LYS A 526 20.13 -16.75 11.03
CA LYS A 526 20.75 -15.41 11.03
C LYS A 526 19.95 -14.39 10.20
N GLY A 527 18.78 -14.78 9.68
CA GLY A 527 17.97 -13.91 8.83
C GLY A 527 18.45 -13.81 7.39
N ARG A 528 19.34 -14.70 6.92
CA ARG A 528 19.79 -14.70 5.52
C ARG A 528 18.80 -15.47 4.65
N ALA A 529 18.30 -14.82 3.61
CA ALA A 529 17.32 -15.40 2.70
C ALA A 529 17.98 -16.12 1.52
N ARG A 530 17.30 -17.16 1.03
CA ARG A 530 17.48 -17.76 -0.30
C ARG A 530 16.12 -17.92 -0.96
N TYR A 531 16.10 -17.88 -2.28
CA TYR A 531 14.88 -17.76 -3.05
C TYR A 531 14.74 -18.90 -4.06
N SER A 532 13.51 -19.31 -4.34
CA SER A 532 13.20 -20.02 -5.58
C SER A 532 13.25 -19.05 -6.78
N PRO A 533 13.21 -19.56 -8.02
CA PRO A 533 12.81 -18.74 -9.16
C PRO A 533 11.42 -18.13 -8.88
N LEU A 534 11.11 -16.98 -9.47
CA LEU A 534 9.72 -16.52 -9.51
C LEU A 534 8.94 -17.37 -10.51
N TRP A 535 7.66 -17.65 -10.23
CA TRP A 535 6.77 -18.25 -11.21
C TRP A 535 5.34 -17.76 -11.05
N ASN A 536 4.52 -17.92 -12.09
CA ASN A 536 3.15 -17.38 -12.07
C ASN A 536 2.04 -18.43 -12.14
N LYS A 537 2.33 -19.70 -12.50
CA LYS A 537 1.38 -20.81 -12.47
C LYS A 537 2.06 -22.19 -12.45
N GLY A 538 1.37 -23.17 -11.89
CA GLY A 538 1.80 -24.56 -11.76
C GLY A 538 2.78 -24.79 -10.60
N GLN A 539 3.33 -26.00 -10.56
CA GLN A 539 4.17 -26.47 -9.47
C GLN A 539 5.61 -25.91 -9.50
N MET A 540 6.08 -25.47 -8.34
CA MET A 540 7.49 -25.17 -8.04
C MET A 540 7.97 -26.02 -6.86
N GLY A 541 9.00 -26.83 -7.09
CA GLY A 541 9.69 -27.60 -6.06
C GLY A 541 10.86 -26.83 -5.47
N PHE A 542 11.14 -27.03 -4.18
CA PHE A 542 12.20 -26.33 -3.48
C PHE A 542 12.86 -27.22 -2.43
N ALA A 543 14.14 -27.53 -2.64
CA ALA A 543 14.94 -28.31 -1.70
C ALA A 543 15.22 -27.50 -0.42
N LEU A 544 15.10 -28.15 0.73
CA LEU A 544 15.40 -27.58 2.03
C LEU A 544 16.86 -27.88 2.41
N LYS A 545 17.52 -26.90 3.01
CA LYS A 545 18.84 -27.02 3.63
C LYS A 545 18.68 -27.15 5.14
N PRO A 546 19.58 -27.87 5.84
CA PRO A 546 19.54 -27.98 7.30
C PRO A 546 19.58 -26.62 8.03
N THR A 547 20.15 -25.60 7.40
CA THR A 547 20.25 -24.23 7.92
C THR A 547 18.94 -23.46 7.86
N ASP A 548 17.96 -23.87 7.04
CA ASP A 548 16.70 -23.13 6.91
C ASP A 548 15.85 -23.30 8.16
N LYS A 549 15.40 -22.17 8.71
CA LYS A 549 14.59 -22.10 9.92
C LYS A 549 13.18 -21.61 9.63
N HIS A 550 13.04 -20.62 8.78
CA HIS A 550 11.75 -20.02 8.45
C HIS A 550 11.47 -20.16 6.96
N LEU A 551 10.24 -20.55 6.62
CA LEU A 551 9.79 -20.72 5.25
C LEU A 551 8.60 -19.80 4.98
N TRP A 552 8.61 -19.18 3.81
CA TRP A 552 7.59 -18.23 3.40
C TRP A 552 7.22 -18.45 1.93
N LEU A 553 5.97 -18.16 1.58
CA LEU A 553 5.51 -17.98 0.22
C LEU A 553 5.12 -16.52 0.03
N THR A 554 5.71 -15.84 -0.94
CA THR A 554 5.26 -14.51 -1.35
C THR A 554 4.50 -14.60 -2.65
N VAL A 555 3.40 -13.85 -2.77
CA VAL A 555 2.62 -13.77 -4.02
C VAL A 555 2.29 -12.31 -4.29
N SER A 556 2.77 -11.75 -5.40
CA SER A 556 2.43 -10.40 -5.84
C SER A 556 1.48 -10.43 -7.02
N ALA A 557 0.48 -9.55 -7.03
CA ALA A 557 -0.30 -9.27 -8.23
C ALA A 557 0.52 -8.38 -9.18
N SER A 558 0.77 -8.90 -10.37
CA SER A 558 1.61 -8.28 -11.39
C SER A 558 0.91 -8.34 -12.75
N PRO A 559 -0.31 -7.79 -12.88
CA PRO A 559 -1.12 -7.93 -14.09
C PRO A 559 -0.38 -7.40 -15.31
N SER A 560 -0.69 -7.98 -16.48
CA SER A 560 -0.01 -7.67 -17.74
C SER A 560 -0.49 -6.36 -18.38
N ALA A 561 -1.17 -5.50 -17.61
CA ALA A 561 -1.58 -4.16 -18.00
C ALA A 561 -1.51 -3.21 -16.80
N PHE A 562 -1.31 -1.92 -17.09
CA PHE A 562 -1.33 -0.87 -16.09
C PHE A 562 -2.64 -0.10 -16.12
N PRO A 563 -3.11 0.39 -14.96
CA PRO A 563 -4.30 1.21 -14.90
C PRO A 563 -4.05 2.54 -15.62
N VAL A 564 -4.96 2.90 -16.52
CA VAL A 564 -4.97 4.19 -17.20
C VAL A 564 -5.96 5.11 -16.50
N GLN A 565 -5.65 6.40 -16.45
CA GLN A 565 -6.52 7.41 -15.84
C GLN A 565 -7.42 8.03 -16.89
N ASP A 566 -8.70 8.19 -16.55
CA ASP A 566 -9.57 9.12 -17.26
C ASP A 566 -9.19 10.56 -16.87
N SER A 567 -8.50 11.27 -17.76
CA SER A 567 -8.05 12.65 -17.55
C SER A 567 -9.19 13.68 -17.48
N SER A 568 -10.41 13.30 -17.86
CA SER A 568 -11.59 14.18 -17.83
C SER A 568 -12.29 14.20 -16.47
N SER A 569 -11.95 13.24 -15.61
CA SER A 569 -12.45 13.21 -14.24
C SER A 569 -11.88 14.41 -13.46
N PRO A 570 -12.69 15.25 -12.81
CA PRO A 570 -12.18 16.20 -11.81
C PRO A 570 -11.52 15.47 -10.63
N ARG A 571 -11.61 14.12 -10.58
CA ARG A 571 -10.91 13.17 -9.72
C ARG A 571 -9.67 12.52 -10.38
N ALA A 572 -9.15 13.07 -11.49
CA ALA A 572 -8.03 12.54 -12.28
C ALA A 572 -6.61 12.82 -11.75
N HIS A 573 -6.41 13.33 -10.53
CA HIS A 573 -5.08 13.40 -9.91
C HIS A 573 -4.83 12.34 -8.81
N TRP A 574 -5.84 11.55 -8.46
CA TRP A 574 -5.83 10.65 -7.29
C TRP A 574 -5.83 9.16 -7.68
N MET A 575 -5.01 8.76 -8.67
CA MET A 575 -4.87 7.35 -9.07
C MET A 575 -4.55 6.42 -7.87
N SER A 576 -3.77 6.92 -6.91
CA SER A 576 -3.47 6.23 -5.65
C SER A 576 -4.72 5.89 -4.82
N MET A 577 -5.79 6.69 -4.93
CA MET A 577 -7.05 6.48 -4.23
C MET A 577 -7.91 5.43 -4.92
N TYR A 578 -7.98 5.44 -6.26
CA TYR A 578 -8.67 4.39 -7.05
C TYR A 578 -8.10 3.01 -6.76
N LEU A 579 -6.77 2.88 -6.75
CA LEU A 579 -6.07 1.61 -6.51
C LEU A 579 -6.08 1.17 -5.04
N SER A 580 -6.52 2.04 -4.12
CA SER A 580 -6.59 1.75 -2.67
C SER A 580 -8.01 1.49 -2.14
N GLY A 581 -9.05 1.74 -2.95
CA GLY A 581 -10.46 1.61 -2.57
C GLY A 581 -11.00 0.18 -2.62
N ILE A 582 -12.23 -0.03 -2.14
CA ILE A 582 -12.90 -1.35 -2.10
C ILE A 582 -13.20 -1.92 -3.49
N HIS A 583 -13.16 -1.06 -4.51
CA HIS A 583 -13.42 -1.38 -5.91
C HIS A 583 -12.13 -1.68 -6.69
N ALA A 584 -10.96 -1.56 -6.08
CA ALA A 584 -9.70 -1.83 -6.78
C ALA A 584 -9.67 -3.30 -7.29
N PRO A 585 -9.23 -3.55 -8.54
CA PRO A 585 -9.10 -4.90 -9.10
C PRO A 585 -8.31 -5.83 -8.17
N ARG A 586 -8.86 -7.03 -7.93
CA ARG A 586 -8.30 -8.04 -7.03
C ARG A 586 -7.88 -9.25 -7.84
N HIS A 587 -6.79 -9.86 -7.41
CA HIS A 587 -6.18 -10.99 -8.11
C HIS A 587 -6.09 -12.19 -7.15
N PRO A 588 -7.22 -12.83 -6.82
CA PRO A 588 -7.22 -13.97 -5.91
C PRO A 588 -6.51 -15.18 -6.51
N TRP A 589 -6.01 -16.06 -5.66
CA TRP A 589 -5.20 -17.20 -6.03
C TRP A 589 -5.37 -18.35 -5.04
N GLU A 590 -5.01 -19.54 -5.51
CA GLU A 590 -5.01 -20.78 -4.73
C GLU A 590 -3.65 -21.48 -4.82
N VAL A 591 -3.35 -22.31 -3.82
CA VAL A 591 -2.17 -23.16 -3.79
C VAL A 591 -2.48 -24.54 -3.27
N THR A 592 -1.86 -25.56 -3.85
CA THR A 592 -1.75 -26.89 -3.23
C THR A 592 -0.35 -27.07 -2.67
N LEU A 593 -0.25 -27.44 -1.39
CA LEU A 593 1.02 -27.55 -0.67
C LEU A 593 1.43 -29.01 -0.41
N SER A 594 2.72 -29.29 -0.52
CA SER A 594 3.32 -30.61 -0.26
C SER A 594 4.63 -30.47 0.54
N GLY A 595 4.80 -31.28 1.59
CA GLY A 595 5.94 -31.19 2.51
C GLY A 595 5.85 -29.99 3.48
N CYS A 596 4.74 -29.24 3.44
CA CYS A 596 4.44 -28.13 4.32
C CYS A 596 2.94 -27.83 4.39
N THR A 597 2.55 -27.10 5.42
CA THR A 597 1.23 -26.49 5.57
C THR A 597 1.35 -24.99 5.80
N PRO A 598 0.26 -24.19 5.69
CA PRO A 598 0.29 -22.81 6.12
C PRO A 598 0.57 -22.73 7.63
N GLY A 599 1.36 -21.75 8.03
CA GLY A 599 1.54 -21.36 9.43
C GLY A 599 0.52 -20.30 9.84
N THR A 600 0.59 -19.86 11.10
CA THR A 600 -0.21 -18.73 11.58
C THR A 600 0.05 -17.45 10.74
N PRO A 601 -0.92 -16.54 10.58
CA PRO A 601 -0.72 -15.23 9.97
C PRO A 601 -0.36 -14.15 11.01
N HIS A 602 -0.28 -14.49 12.30
CA HIS A 602 0.16 -13.55 13.33
C HIS A 602 1.67 -13.52 13.45
N ARG A 603 2.19 -12.37 13.84
CA ARG A 603 3.62 -12.21 14.06
C ARG A 603 4.03 -12.98 15.31
N LYS A 604 5.21 -13.57 15.25
CA LYS A 604 5.89 -14.18 16.38
C LYS A 604 7.25 -13.52 16.53
N GLN A 605 7.72 -13.43 17.77
CA GLN A 605 9.13 -13.17 18.00
C GLN A 605 9.94 -14.21 17.23
N GLY A 606 11.01 -13.76 16.58
CA GLY A 606 11.93 -14.66 15.92
C GLY A 606 11.51 -15.23 14.58
N ASP A 607 10.47 -14.70 13.94
CA ASP A 607 10.07 -15.10 12.58
C ASP A 607 11.18 -14.92 11.52
N ILE A 608 12.17 -14.05 11.76
CA ILE A 608 13.24 -13.77 10.80
C ILE A 608 14.62 -14.17 11.34
N ILE A 609 14.98 -13.77 12.56
CA ILE A 609 16.21 -14.22 13.24
C ILE A 609 15.81 -15.02 14.47
N ASN A 610 16.46 -16.16 14.71
CA ASN A 610 16.14 -17.16 15.73
C ASN A 610 15.91 -16.58 17.15
N PHE A 611 14.71 -16.06 17.39
CA PHE A 611 14.22 -15.41 18.61
C PHE A 611 15.05 -14.24 19.19
N ASP A 612 16.17 -13.86 18.58
CA ASP A 612 17.02 -12.74 19.04
C ASP A 612 16.50 -11.36 18.60
N GLU A 613 15.46 -11.31 17.76
CA GLU A 613 14.84 -10.08 17.26
C GLU A 613 13.42 -9.90 17.79
N LEU A 614 13.12 -8.69 18.31
CA LEU A 614 11.79 -8.13 18.46
C LEU A 614 11.74 -6.94 17.52
N TYR A 615 10.70 -6.87 16.72
CA TYR A 615 10.48 -5.77 15.79
C TYR A 615 10.53 -4.41 16.49
N GLY A 616 11.49 -3.56 16.12
CA GLY A 616 11.62 -2.22 16.70
C GLY A 616 10.60 -1.25 16.09
N ARG A 617 10.20 -0.25 16.91
CA ARG A 617 9.40 0.95 16.62
C ARG A 617 8.08 0.80 15.82
N CYS A 618 6.96 1.08 16.49
CA CYS A 618 5.61 1.23 15.87
C CYS A 618 5.24 2.70 15.55
N ASP A 619 6.20 3.57 15.22
CA ASP A 619 5.90 4.97 14.94
C ASP A 619 5.46 5.22 13.50
N TYR A 620 4.45 6.08 13.36
CA TYR A 620 3.69 6.49 12.17
C TYR A 620 2.48 5.61 11.82
N GLY A 621 1.48 5.74 12.70
CA GLY A 621 0.08 5.43 12.44
C GLY A 621 -0.37 4.05 12.89
N ASN A 622 0.49 3.24 13.52
CA ASN A 622 0.21 1.83 13.83
C ASN A 622 0.00 1.52 15.33
N THR A 623 -0.35 2.53 16.13
CA THR A 623 -0.48 2.46 17.60
C THR A 623 -1.93 2.29 18.07
N SER A 624 -2.77 1.66 17.24
CA SER A 624 -4.22 1.58 17.44
C SER A 624 -4.64 0.53 18.46
N VAL A 625 -3.75 -0.36 18.89
CA VAL A 625 -3.96 -1.27 20.03
C VAL A 625 -3.07 -0.80 21.18
N ASN A 626 -3.57 -0.84 22.41
CA ASN A 626 -2.96 -0.28 23.62
C ASN A 626 -1.58 -0.85 24.01
N LEU A 627 -0.94 -1.63 23.14
CA LEU A 627 0.40 -2.16 23.29
C LEU A 627 1.12 -2.10 21.93
N PRO A 628 2.47 -1.98 21.91
CA PRO A 628 3.28 -2.04 20.68
C PRO A 628 3.27 -3.41 19.98
N LEU A 629 2.31 -4.27 20.30
CA LEU A 629 2.08 -5.59 19.74
C LEU A 629 1.42 -5.42 18.38
N LYS A 630 2.24 -5.30 17.35
CA LYS A 630 1.79 -5.27 15.96
C LYS A 630 1.24 -6.64 15.59
N HIS A 631 -0.03 -6.95 15.92
CA HIS A 631 -0.63 -8.28 15.75
C HIS A 631 0.34 -9.42 16.11
N GLU A 632 1.05 -9.24 17.22
CA GLU A 632 2.05 -10.19 17.68
C GLU A 632 1.47 -11.01 18.82
N VAL A 633 1.64 -12.31 18.72
CA VAL A 633 1.13 -13.27 19.68
C VAL A 633 2.28 -13.92 20.46
N PRO A 634 2.06 -14.33 21.72
CA PRO A 634 3.03 -15.12 22.46
C PRO A 634 3.30 -16.45 21.76
N ILE A 635 4.48 -17.01 21.99
CA ILE A 635 4.77 -18.41 21.66
C ILE A 635 4.46 -19.22 22.93
N PRO A 636 3.40 -20.05 22.94
CA PRO A 636 3.03 -20.85 24.10
C PRO A 636 4.18 -21.70 24.62
N LEU A 637 4.29 -21.86 25.95
CA LEU A 637 5.20 -22.83 26.56
C LEU A 637 4.87 -24.29 26.20
N THR A 638 3.64 -24.53 25.75
CA THR A 638 3.19 -25.84 25.23
C THR A 638 3.67 -26.13 23.81
N ASP A 639 4.22 -25.14 23.10
CA ASP A 639 4.83 -25.31 21.77
C ASP A 639 6.32 -25.63 21.93
N ALA A 640 6.89 -26.38 20.97
CA ALA A 640 8.30 -26.79 20.98
C ALA A 640 9.29 -25.61 21.09
N ASP A 641 9.02 -24.48 20.44
CA ASP A 641 9.86 -23.28 20.49
C ASP A 641 9.61 -22.41 21.73
N GLY A 642 8.58 -22.72 22.52
CA GLY A 642 8.16 -21.95 23.69
C GLY A 642 9.27 -21.70 24.70
N PRO A 643 9.94 -22.74 25.23
CA PRO A 643 11.02 -22.57 26.20
C PRO A 643 12.17 -21.67 25.70
N LEU A 644 12.59 -21.87 24.44
CA LEU A 644 13.66 -21.05 23.84
C LEU A 644 13.23 -19.59 23.67
N ALA A 645 12.00 -19.36 23.21
CA ALA A 645 11.45 -18.00 23.09
C ALA A 645 11.44 -17.28 24.45
N GLN A 646 11.05 -17.97 25.53
CA GLN A 646 11.05 -17.41 26.88
C GLN A 646 12.44 -17.10 27.41
N GLN A 647 13.41 -18.00 27.17
CA GLN A 647 14.82 -17.74 27.48
C GLN A 647 15.31 -16.46 26.79
N LYS A 648 15.05 -16.32 25.48
CA LYS A 648 15.47 -15.17 24.69
C LYS A 648 14.81 -13.85 25.11
N LEU A 649 13.54 -13.90 25.51
CA LEU A 649 12.85 -12.74 26.10
C LEU A 649 13.49 -12.31 27.42
N ALA A 650 13.83 -13.25 28.30
CA ALA A 650 14.51 -12.96 29.56
C ALA A 650 15.88 -12.29 29.33
N GLU A 651 16.66 -12.78 28.35
CA GLU A 651 17.94 -12.18 27.94
C GLU A 651 17.78 -10.76 27.33
N MET A 652 16.57 -10.35 26.91
CA MET A 652 16.33 -9.01 26.36
C MET A 652 16.07 -7.95 27.43
N LEU A 653 15.47 -8.30 28.56
CA LEU A 653 15.06 -7.33 29.59
C LEU A 653 16.21 -6.46 30.11
N PRO A 654 17.39 -7.01 30.48
CA PRO A 654 18.49 -6.19 31.00
C PRO A 654 18.99 -5.16 29.97
N ARG A 655 19.00 -5.54 28.69
CA ARG A 655 19.43 -4.66 27.59
C ARG A 655 18.47 -3.50 27.39
N ILE A 656 17.15 -3.77 27.39
CA ILE A 656 16.12 -2.72 27.25
C ILE A 656 16.14 -1.78 28.46
N LYS A 657 16.41 -2.29 29.66
CA LYS A 657 16.51 -1.46 30.87
C LYS A 657 17.74 -0.56 30.85
N ALA A 658 18.93 -1.12 30.61
CA ALA A 658 20.18 -0.36 30.63
C ALA A 658 20.15 0.79 29.61
N SER A 659 19.55 0.53 28.46
CA SER A 659 19.19 1.47 27.41
C SER A 659 18.29 2.64 27.86
N ALA A 660 17.22 2.35 28.59
CA ALA A 660 16.33 3.38 29.14
C ALA A 660 17.02 4.26 30.19
N ASP A 661 17.78 3.63 31.09
CA ASP A 661 18.51 4.30 32.18
C ASP A 661 19.58 5.25 31.62
N ALA A 662 20.31 4.78 30.62
CA ALA A 662 21.31 5.53 29.88
C ALA A 662 20.76 6.78 29.18
N LEU A 663 19.63 6.63 28.50
CA LEU A 663 18.94 7.74 27.84
C LEU A 663 18.45 8.79 28.86
N GLN A 664 17.93 8.34 30.01
CA GLN A 664 17.48 9.22 31.09
C GLN A 664 18.65 10.04 31.68
N ALA A 665 19.82 9.43 31.84
CA ALA A 665 21.01 10.12 32.33
C ALA A 665 21.47 11.28 31.43
N GLU A 666 21.41 11.14 30.10
CA GLU A 666 21.76 12.21 29.15
C GLU A 666 20.78 13.40 29.22
N VAL A 667 19.52 13.15 29.57
CA VAL A 667 18.53 14.21 29.83
C VAL A 667 18.74 14.89 31.16
N ASP A 668 19.02 14.12 32.21
CA ASP A 668 19.30 14.70 33.52
C ASP A 668 20.59 15.52 33.49
N ALA A 669 21.53 15.17 32.60
CA ALA A 669 22.73 15.95 32.29
C ALA A 669 22.48 17.18 31.39
N GLY A 670 21.25 17.43 30.92
CA GLY A 670 20.89 18.58 30.09
C GLY A 670 21.43 18.54 28.66
N LYS A 671 22.03 17.42 28.22
CA LYS A 671 22.61 17.25 26.89
C LYS A 671 21.55 17.01 25.81
N LEU A 672 20.35 16.56 26.21
CA LEU A 672 19.19 16.36 25.35
C LEU A 672 18.00 17.18 25.86
N ASN A 673 17.30 17.89 24.98
CA ASN A 673 16.10 18.66 25.33
C ASN A 673 14.85 17.75 25.41
N ARG A 674 13.99 17.92 26.43
CA ARG A 674 12.75 17.17 26.67
C ARG A 674 11.60 17.43 25.65
N GLY A 675 11.92 17.80 24.42
CA GLY A 675 10.96 18.13 23.36
C GLY A 675 10.18 16.94 22.78
N TYR A 676 9.41 17.17 21.71
CA TYR A 676 8.54 16.17 21.05
C TYR A 676 9.25 14.85 20.72
N TRP A 677 10.49 14.92 20.24
CA TRP A 677 11.31 13.76 19.86
C TRP A 677 11.85 12.98 21.07
N TRP A 678 12.10 13.65 22.19
CA TRP A 678 12.51 13.01 23.45
C TRP A 678 11.42 12.13 24.03
N GLY A 679 10.21 12.68 24.19
CA GLY A 679 9.09 11.91 24.73
C GLY A 679 8.87 10.63 23.92
N LYS A 680 9.10 10.63 22.59
CA LYS A 680 9.00 9.40 21.78
C LYS A 680 10.04 8.33 22.15
N LYS A 681 11.26 8.70 22.56
CA LYS A 681 12.34 7.76 22.87
C LYS A 681 12.12 7.03 24.21
N THR A 682 11.88 7.74 25.31
CA THR A 682 11.64 7.10 26.62
C THR A 682 10.45 6.15 26.58
N ARG A 683 9.35 6.57 25.94
CA ARG A 683 8.15 5.75 25.74
C ARG A 683 8.43 4.46 24.96
N THR A 684 9.35 4.48 23.99
CA THR A 684 9.67 3.27 23.21
C THR A 684 10.29 2.17 24.08
N HIS A 685 11.09 2.53 25.10
CA HIS A 685 11.71 1.57 25.99
C HIS A 685 10.70 0.97 26.97
N GLU A 686 9.86 1.79 27.59
CA GLU A 686 8.74 1.32 28.43
C GLU A 686 7.82 0.37 27.67
N HIS A 687 7.49 0.75 26.43
CA HIS A 687 6.71 -0.05 25.50
C HIS A 687 7.36 -1.41 25.20
N LEU A 688 8.67 -1.46 24.96
CA LEU A 688 9.39 -2.72 24.72
C LEU A 688 9.43 -3.59 25.99
N LEU A 689 9.60 -2.99 27.19
CA LEU A 689 9.54 -3.71 28.46
C LEU A 689 8.15 -4.31 28.69
N HIS A 690 7.08 -3.52 28.51
CA HIS A 690 5.70 -4.00 28.61
C HIS A 690 5.41 -5.12 27.61
N ARG A 691 5.90 -4.98 26.39
CA ARG A 691 5.77 -6.01 25.35
C ARG A 691 6.44 -7.32 25.75
N VAL A 692 7.68 -7.27 26.24
CA VAL A 692 8.38 -8.48 26.70
C VAL A 692 7.60 -9.15 27.83
N LYS A 693 7.20 -8.39 28.85
CA LYS A 693 6.40 -8.91 29.97
C LYS A 693 5.08 -9.54 29.48
N PHE A 694 4.36 -8.86 28.59
CA PHE A 694 3.13 -9.38 27.99
C PHE A 694 3.36 -10.74 27.32
N LEU A 695 4.41 -10.87 26.49
CA LEU A 695 4.73 -12.11 25.79
C LEU A 695 5.14 -13.23 26.75
N GLN A 696 5.78 -12.90 27.87
CA GLN A 696 6.16 -13.88 28.90
C GLN A 696 4.96 -14.36 29.73
N GLU A 697 4.13 -13.42 30.18
CA GLU A 697 2.95 -13.70 30.99
C GLU A 697 1.92 -14.51 30.20
N ASN A 698 1.67 -14.13 28.95
CA ASN A 698 0.68 -14.78 28.08
C ASN A 698 1.20 -16.00 27.33
N ALA A 699 2.44 -16.44 27.56
CA ALA A 699 2.92 -17.74 27.07
C ALA A 699 2.57 -18.91 27.99
N LYS A 700 2.20 -18.62 29.25
CA LYS A 700 1.75 -19.61 30.23
C LYS A 700 0.27 -19.88 30.03
N GLY A 701 -0.11 -21.15 29.92
CA GLY A 701 -1.45 -21.52 29.51
C GLY A 701 -1.57 -22.98 29.12
N HIS A 702 -2.73 -23.33 28.58
CA HIS A 702 -3.06 -24.69 28.16
C HIS A 702 -3.84 -24.68 26.83
N ARG A 703 -4.04 -25.87 26.26
CA ARG A 703 -4.83 -26.09 25.05
C ARG A 703 -6.29 -26.38 25.45
N HIS A 704 -7.24 -25.66 24.87
CA HIS A 704 -8.66 -25.83 25.18
C HIS A 704 -9.16 -27.21 24.68
N PRO A 705 -9.91 -27.99 25.48
CA PRO A 705 -10.35 -29.33 25.08
C PRO A 705 -11.31 -29.32 23.89
N ASN A 706 -12.12 -28.28 23.74
CA ASN A 706 -13.00 -28.08 22.59
C ASN A 706 -12.32 -27.17 21.55
N GLY A 707 -11.60 -27.78 20.60
CA GLY A 707 -10.96 -27.13 19.46
C GLY A 707 -9.43 -27.04 19.50
N GLY A 708 -8.77 -27.13 20.67
CA GLY A 708 -7.31 -27.16 20.79
C GLY A 708 -6.58 -25.81 20.72
N GLY A 709 -7.30 -24.69 20.72
CA GLY A 709 -6.71 -23.36 20.76
C GLY A 709 -6.02 -23.05 22.08
N PHE A 710 -5.16 -22.04 22.09
CA PHE A 710 -4.38 -21.68 23.27
C PHE A 710 -5.13 -20.71 24.19
N VAL A 711 -5.16 -21.03 25.49
CA VAL A 711 -5.78 -20.21 26.53
C VAL A 711 -4.72 -19.87 27.57
N SER A 712 -4.44 -18.57 27.74
CA SER A 712 -3.53 -18.08 28.79
C SER A 712 -4.07 -18.40 30.19
N ASP A 713 -3.20 -18.65 31.16
CA ASP A 713 -3.59 -18.97 32.55
C ASP A 713 -4.39 -17.85 33.23
N THR A 714 -4.32 -16.63 32.69
CA THR A 714 -5.09 -15.48 33.19
C THR A 714 -6.54 -15.47 32.72
N CYS A 715 -6.90 -16.28 31.72
CA CYS A 715 -8.19 -16.26 31.04
C CYS A 715 -9.21 -17.26 31.63
N LYS A 716 -10.49 -17.03 31.33
CA LYS A 716 -11.60 -17.92 31.71
C LYS A 716 -12.37 -18.34 30.46
N VAL A 717 -12.38 -19.63 30.13
CA VAL A 717 -13.06 -20.15 28.94
C VAL A 717 -13.98 -21.30 29.34
N ALA A 718 -15.26 -21.22 28.96
CA ALA A 718 -16.22 -22.27 29.20
C ALA A 718 -15.94 -23.52 28.35
N ALA A 719 -16.13 -24.72 28.92
CA ALA A 719 -15.92 -25.98 28.20
C ALA A 719 -16.81 -26.14 26.96
N THR A 720 -17.97 -25.47 26.94
CA THR A 720 -18.91 -25.44 25.81
C THR A 720 -18.47 -24.51 24.68
N ALA A 721 -17.59 -23.54 24.95
CA ALA A 721 -17.05 -22.66 23.93
C ALA A 721 -16.08 -23.45 23.02
N TYR A 722 -16.02 -23.10 21.75
CA TYR A 722 -15.04 -23.65 20.82
C TYR A 722 -13.88 -22.67 20.67
N VAL A 723 -12.64 -23.15 20.83
CA VAL A 723 -11.43 -22.37 20.56
C VAL A 723 -10.57 -23.19 19.59
N GLY A 724 -10.51 -22.78 18.33
CA GLY A 724 -9.85 -23.51 17.23
C GLY A 724 -8.34 -23.63 17.41
N PRO A 725 -7.67 -24.61 16.76
CA PRO A 725 -6.29 -24.98 17.08
C PRO A 725 -5.27 -23.84 17.01
N ASN A 726 -5.52 -22.86 16.15
CA ASN A 726 -4.62 -21.70 15.95
C ASN A 726 -5.16 -20.40 16.57
N ALA A 727 -6.33 -20.43 17.20
CA ALA A 727 -6.92 -19.30 17.89
C ALA A 727 -6.31 -19.12 19.29
N MET A 728 -6.35 -17.89 19.82
CA MET A 728 -5.76 -17.55 21.11
C MET A 728 -6.68 -16.67 21.96
N VAL A 729 -6.80 -17.03 23.24
CA VAL A 729 -7.49 -16.25 24.27
C VAL A 729 -6.45 -15.82 25.31
N LEU A 730 -6.23 -14.51 25.41
CA LEU A 730 -5.09 -13.93 26.13
C LEU A 730 -5.55 -12.84 27.11
N ASP A 731 -4.64 -12.45 28.00
CA ASP A 731 -4.69 -11.22 28.78
C ASP A 731 -5.98 -11.04 29.59
N GLY A 732 -6.43 -12.09 30.29
CA GLY A 732 -7.59 -12.02 31.18
C GLY A 732 -8.97 -12.08 30.49
N ALA A 733 -9.03 -12.29 29.18
CA ALA A 733 -10.30 -12.40 28.47
C ALA A 733 -11.20 -13.53 28.99
N THR A 734 -12.53 -13.34 28.89
CA THR A 734 -13.54 -14.31 29.32
C THR A 734 -14.42 -14.77 28.15
N ILE A 735 -14.47 -16.08 27.89
CA ILE A 735 -15.27 -16.71 26.83
C ILE A 735 -16.31 -17.64 27.48
N LYS A 736 -17.59 -17.47 27.12
CA LYS A 736 -18.74 -18.15 27.73
C LYS A 736 -19.62 -18.86 26.70
N ASP A 737 -20.56 -19.66 27.19
CA ASP A 737 -21.64 -20.29 26.42
C ASP A 737 -21.11 -21.06 25.20
N ASN A 738 -21.72 -20.89 24.03
CA ASN A 738 -21.35 -21.54 22.76
C ASN A 738 -20.54 -20.60 21.85
N ALA A 739 -19.84 -19.62 22.42
CA ALA A 739 -18.97 -18.75 21.65
C ALA A 739 -17.91 -19.57 20.88
N CYS A 740 -17.60 -19.13 19.66
CA CYS A 740 -16.66 -19.82 18.78
C CYS A 740 -15.54 -18.86 18.36
N ILE A 741 -14.33 -19.11 18.88
CA ILE A 741 -13.12 -18.42 18.47
C ILE A 741 -12.38 -19.37 17.53
N LYS A 742 -12.43 -19.11 16.22
CA LYS A 742 -11.99 -20.07 15.19
C LYS A 742 -10.83 -19.56 14.36
N GLU A 743 -10.24 -20.48 13.61
CA GLU A 743 -9.14 -20.22 12.68
C GLU A 743 -7.94 -19.63 13.44
N HIS A 744 -7.56 -18.38 13.14
CA HIS A 744 -6.47 -17.69 13.82
C HIS A 744 -6.96 -16.55 14.70
N ALA A 745 -8.22 -16.46 15.10
CA ALA A 745 -8.67 -15.28 15.81
C ALA A 745 -8.02 -15.09 17.19
N VAL A 746 -7.86 -13.82 17.62
CA VAL A 746 -7.26 -13.45 18.91
C VAL A 746 -8.23 -12.58 19.71
N VAL A 747 -8.52 -13.00 20.94
CA VAL A 747 -9.31 -12.21 21.90
C VAL A 747 -8.43 -11.91 23.11
N MET A 748 -8.31 -10.63 23.48
CA MET A 748 -7.47 -10.23 24.60
C MET A 748 -7.98 -9.01 25.37
N GLY A 749 -7.67 -8.96 26.66
CA GLY A 749 -7.98 -7.86 27.56
C GLY A 749 -8.88 -8.32 28.71
N SER A 750 -8.57 -7.86 29.93
CA SER A 750 -9.23 -8.33 31.15
C SER A 750 -10.73 -8.02 31.25
N GLN A 751 -11.24 -7.13 30.39
CA GLN A 751 -12.66 -6.77 30.27
C GLN A 751 -13.32 -7.32 29.00
N ALA A 752 -12.57 -8.04 28.16
CA ALA A 752 -13.10 -8.64 26.94
C ALA A 752 -13.99 -9.83 27.31
N VAL A 753 -15.23 -9.83 26.82
CA VAL A 753 -16.20 -10.92 27.04
C VAL A 753 -16.79 -11.35 25.71
N VAL A 754 -16.70 -12.65 25.40
CA VAL A 754 -17.40 -13.24 24.24
C VAL A 754 -18.37 -14.31 24.74
N SER A 755 -19.65 -14.23 24.35
CA SER A 755 -20.70 -15.12 24.86
C SER A 755 -21.80 -15.42 23.83
N GLY A 756 -22.82 -16.17 24.23
CA GLY A 756 -23.91 -16.60 23.36
C GLY A 756 -23.44 -17.53 22.25
N ASN A 757 -23.70 -17.14 20.99
CA ASN A 757 -23.27 -17.86 19.78
C ASN A 757 -22.45 -16.93 18.87
N ALA A 758 -21.79 -15.93 19.45
CA ALA A 758 -20.90 -15.04 18.73
C ALA A 758 -19.74 -15.84 18.14
N LYS A 759 -19.29 -15.45 16.94
CA LYS A 759 -18.13 -16.08 16.29
C LYS A 759 -17.08 -15.05 15.93
N ILE A 760 -15.85 -15.33 16.31
CA ILE A 760 -14.66 -14.53 16.02
C ILE A 760 -13.72 -15.42 15.20
N GLY A 761 -13.44 -15.05 13.95
CA GLY A 761 -12.81 -15.95 12.96
C GLY A 761 -11.86 -15.23 12.00
N GLY A 762 -11.28 -15.96 11.05
CA GLY A 762 -10.19 -15.47 10.20
C GLY A 762 -8.91 -15.27 10.99
N ARG A 763 -8.31 -14.09 10.87
CA ARG A 763 -7.24 -13.57 11.72
C ARG A 763 -7.70 -12.37 12.55
N ALA A 764 -8.99 -12.29 12.86
CA ALA A 764 -9.57 -11.14 13.55
C ALA A 764 -8.98 -10.91 14.96
N TRP A 765 -8.99 -9.65 15.40
CA TRP A 765 -8.53 -9.22 16.73
C TRP A 765 -9.65 -8.53 17.50
N VAL A 766 -9.84 -8.92 18.76
CA VAL A 766 -10.75 -8.25 19.70
C VAL A 766 -9.95 -7.86 20.93
N VAL A 767 -9.82 -6.55 21.19
CA VAL A 767 -8.88 -6.02 22.19
C VAL A 767 -9.54 -5.00 23.12
N GLY A 768 -9.36 -5.20 24.43
CA GLY A 768 -9.78 -4.24 25.47
C GLY A 768 -11.18 -4.52 26.00
N ASN A 769 -11.94 -3.47 26.31
CA ASN A 769 -13.29 -3.56 26.89
C ASN A 769 -14.36 -3.77 25.81
N VAL A 770 -14.28 -4.93 25.16
CA VAL A 770 -15.20 -5.35 24.09
C VAL A 770 -16.09 -6.48 24.59
N LYS A 771 -17.41 -6.30 24.52
CA LYS A 771 -18.38 -7.36 24.81
C LYS A 771 -19.01 -7.82 23.51
N VAL A 772 -18.82 -9.09 23.12
CA VAL A 772 -19.43 -9.66 21.91
C VAL A 772 -20.40 -10.77 22.30
N SER A 773 -21.66 -10.68 21.89
CA SER A 773 -22.68 -11.65 22.29
C SER A 773 -23.71 -11.95 21.19
N GLY A 774 -24.73 -12.75 21.52
CA GLY A 774 -25.82 -13.06 20.59
C GLY A 774 -25.37 -13.88 19.39
N ASN A 775 -25.58 -13.35 18.19
CA ASN A 775 -25.20 -13.92 16.88
C ASN A 775 -24.15 -13.06 16.16
N ALA A 776 -23.46 -12.16 16.85
CA ALA A 776 -22.50 -11.28 16.23
C ALA A 776 -21.35 -12.05 15.57
N ARG A 777 -20.77 -11.45 14.51
CA ARG A 777 -19.66 -12.01 13.75
C ARG A 777 -18.54 -10.98 13.61
N ILE A 778 -17.34 -11.34 14.03
CA ILE A 778 -16.12 -10.58 13.76
C ILE A 778 -15.17 -11.50 12.99
N LEU A 779 -15.06 -11.30 11.67
CA LEU A 779 -14.49 -12.30 10.75
C LEU A 779 -13.38 -11.73 9.87
N GLU A 780 -12.78 -12.59 9.07
CA GLU A 780 -11.73 -12.27 8.11
C GLU A 780 -10.51 -11.62 8.80
N ALA A 781 -10.16 -10.37 8.48
CA ALA A 781 -9.00 -9.66 9.04
C ALA A 781 -9.41 -8.43 9.86
N ALA A 782 -10.64 -8.40 10.40
CA ALA A 782 -11.13 -7.27 11.17
C ALA A 782 -10.50 -7.19 12.57
N ALA A 783 -10.18 -5.98 13.02
CA ALA A 783 -9.70 -5.70 14.36
C ALA A 783 -10.64 -4.71 15.05
N VAL A 784 -11.12 -5.06 16.24
CA VAL A 784 -11.93 -4.21 17.12
C VAL A 784 -11.14 -3.92 18.37
N THR A 785 -11.00 -2.64 18.72
CA THR A 785 -10.26 -2.19 19.90
C THR A 785 -10.95 -1.03 20.58
N THR A 786 -10.89 -0.99 21.91
CA THR A 786 -11.43 0.12 22.71
C THR A 786 -10.35 0.92 23.41
N SER A 787 -9.11 0.78 22.98
CA SER A 787 -8.00 1.55 23.55
C SER A 787 -7.00 1.99 22.48
N GLN A 788 -6.60 3.26 22.51
CA GLN A 788 -5.64 3.84 21.56
C GLN A 788 -4.81 4.95 22.22
N ARG A 789 -3.52 5.04 21.90
CA ARG A 789 -2.71 6.24 22.21
C ARG A 789 -2.68 7.22 21.04
N ALA A 790 -2.85 8.52 21.32
CA ALA A 790 -2.90 9.55 20.29
C ALA A 790 -1.53 9.75 19.60
N GLN A 791 -1.50 9.76 18.25
CA GLN A 791 -0.25 9.87 17.48
C GLN A 791 0.50 11.21 17.70
N ALA A 792 -0.22 12.32 17.82
CA ALA A 792 0.38 13.65 18.00
C ALA A 792 0.66 13.99 19.48
N SER A 793 -0.01 13.30 20.42
CA SER A 793 0.12 13.54 21.86
C SER A 793 0.13 12.20 22.59
N PRO A 794 1.25 11.43 22.56
CA PRO A 794 1.23 10.02 22.97
C PRO A 794 0.98 9.77 24.47
N ASN A 795 0.96 10.83 25.30
CA ASN A 795 0.50 10.77 26.70
C ASN A 795 -1.03 10.72 26.82
N ARG A 796 -1.75 11.10 25.77
CA ARG A 796 -3.20 10.99 25.69
C ARG A 796 -3.57 9.56 25.31
N LEU A 797 -4.01 8.81 26.32
CA LEU A 797 -4.62 7.51 26.18
C LEU A 797 -6.14 7.69 26.02
N TYR A 798 -6.70 7.10 24.98
CA TYR A 798 -8.14 6.97 24.77
C TYR A 798 -8.56 5.58 25.23
N GLU A 799 -9.54 5.53 26.12
CA GLU A 799 -10.17 4.30 26.59
C GLU A 799 -11.67 4.43 26.45
N GLY A 800 -12.28 3.40 25.88
CA GLY A 800 -13.71 3.30 25.68
C GLY A 800 -14.19 1.88 25.92
N SER A 801 -15.43 1.64 25.54
CA SER A 801 -16.02 0.30 25.54
C SER A 801 -16.99 0.17 24.38
N VAL A 802 -17.20 -1.07 23.95
CA VAL A 802 -18.20 -1.37 22.91
C VAL A 802 -18.87 -2.71 23.19
N GLU A 803 -20.18 -2.72 23.07
CA GLU A 803 -21.00 -3.93 23.02
C GLU A 803 -21.37 -4.24 21.56
N ILE A 804 -21.13 -5.47 21.12
CA ILE A 804 -21.42 -5.95 19.78
C ILE A 804 -22.31 -7.18 19.91
N ASP A 805 -23.58 -7.07 19.57
CA ASP A 805 -24.55 -8.13 19.79
C ASP A 805 -25.56 -8.27 18.64
N GLY A 806 -26.65 -9.00 18.87
CA GLY A 806 -27.64 -9.27 17.84
C GLY A 806 -27.01 -10.01 16.65
N SER A 807 -27.29 -9.56 15.44
CA SER A 807 -26.76 -10.12 14.18
C SER A 807 -25.68 -9.25 13.52
N ALA A 808 -25.05 -8.34 14.27
CA ALA A 808 -24.04 -7.42 13.74
C ALA A 808 -22.86 -8.19 13.11
N VAL A 809 -22.37 -7.71 11.97
CA VAL A 809 -21.23 -8.32 11.26
C VAL A 809 -20.15 -7.26 11.01
N ILE A 810 -18.93 -7.58 11.44
CA ILE A 810 -17.73 -6.77 11.25
C ILE A 810 -16.70 -7.66 10.56
N LYS A 811 -16.36 -7.38 9.30
CA LYS A 811 -15.49 -8.23 8.48
C LYS A 811 -14.54 -7.42 7.59
N GLY A 812 -13.79 -8.09 6.72
CA GLY A 812 -12.79 -7.48 5.86
C GLY A 812 -11.48 -7.21 6.59
N GLU A 813 -10.84 -6.09 6.29
CA GLU A 813 -9.54 -5.66 6.84
C GLU A 813 -9.67 -4.38 7.68
N LEU A 814 -10.82 -4.24 8.34
CA LEU A 814 -11.20 -3.06 9.12
C LEU A 814 -10.44 -2.97 10.44
N TYR A 815 -10.08 -1.76 10.84
CA TYR A 815 -9.68 -1.44 12.21
C TYR A 815 -10.73 -0.53 12.87
N LEU A 816 -11.57 -1.07 13.75
CA LEU A 816 -12.58 -0.33 14.48
C LEU A 816 -12.04 0.14 15.82
N LEU A 817 -11.86 1.46 15.94
CA LEU A 817 -11.41 2.19 17.11
C LEU A 817 -12.62 2.75 17.87
N SER A 818 -13.09 1.99 18.85
CA SER A 818 -14.18 2.34 19.76
C SER A 818 -13.64 2.84 21.11
N CYS A 819 -12.56 3.60 21.08
CA CYS A 819 -11.82 4.03 22.27
C CYS A 819 -12.19 5.43 22.78
N TYR A 820 -13.13 6.13 22.13
CA TYR A 820 -13.40 7.54 22.40
C TYR A 820 -14.60 7.78 23.34
N THR A 821 -15.47 6.78 23.50
CA THR A 821 -16.67 6.82 24.34
C THR A 821 -16.89 5.46 25.02
N THR A 822 -17.63 5.42 26.12
CA THR A 822 -17.81 4.23 26.99
C THR A 822 -19.22 3.62 26.91
N ASP A 823 -20.02 4.05 25.94
CA ASP A 823 -21.43 3.72 25.81
C ASP A 823 -21.80 3.52 24.32
N GLN A 824 -21.03 2.66 23.65
CA GLN A 824 -21.28 2.26 22.27
C GLN A 824 -21.90 0.86 22.22
N ARG A 825 -23.00 0.70 21.47
CA ARG A 825 -23.59 -0.60 21.17
C ARG A 825 -23.84 -0.77 19.68
N LEU A 826 -23.26 -1.81 19.09
CA LEU A 826 -23.36 -2.19 17.68
C LEU A 826 -24.20 -3.45 17.58
N THR A 827 -25.38 -3.36 16.96
CA THR A 827 -26.36 -4.44 17.03
C THR A 827 -27.18 -4.57 15.75
N GLY A 828 -28.16 -5.49 15.75
CA GLY A 828 -29.17 -5.61 14.70
C GLY A 828 -28.59 -5.94 13.32
N GLY A 829 -29.11 -5.26 12.29
CA GLY A 829 -28.79 -5.46 10.88
C GLY A 829 -27.49 -4.78 10.42
N LEU A 830 -26.68 -4.26 11.33
CA LEU A 830 -25.43 -3.57 11.05
C LEU A 830 -24.43 -4.45 10.27
N VAL A 831 -23.80 -3.89 9.23
CA VAL A 831 -22.63 -4.48 8.56
C VAL A 831 -21.52 -3.44 8.38
N MET A 832 -20.30 -3.81 8.78
CA MET A 832 -19.10 -3.03 8.53
C MET A 832 -18.09 -3.86 7.75
N ASP A 833 -17.59 -3.29 6.64
CA ASP A 833 -16.69 -4.00 5.76
C ASP A 833 -15.72 -3.06 5.01
N TYR A 834 -14.47 -3.50 4.83
CA TYR A 834 -13.41 -2.86 4.03
C TYR A 834 -13.14 -1.34 4.23
N TYR A 835 -13.33 -0.79 5.42
CA TYR A 835 -12.85 0.56 5.76
C TYR A 835 -11.51 0.50 6.49
N ALA A 836 -10.50 1.27 6.07
CA ALA A 836 -9.24 1.34 6.83
C ALA A 836 -9.39 2.33 8.01
N ASP A 837 -9.25 1.85 9.25
CA ASP A 837 -9.25 2.67 10.48
C ASP A 837 -10.55 3.47 10.74
N VAL A 838 -11.66 2.81 11.07
CA VAL A 838 -12.90 3.48 11.55
C VAL A 838 -12.70 3.97 12.98
N LYS A 839 -12.81 5.28 13.19
CA LYS A 839 -12.79 5.90 14.53
C LYS A 839 -14.20 6.24 14.95
N ASN A 840 -14.84 5.40 15.77
CA ASN A 840 -16.14 5.74 16.31
C ASN A 840 -15.97 6.68 17.51
N LYS A 841 -16.42 7.93 17.34
CA LYS A 841 -16.39 8.95 18.39
C LYS A 841 -17.76 9.22 19.00
N GLU A 842 -18.78 8.50 18.55
CA GLU A 842 -20.17 8.70 18.94
C GLU A 842 -20.57 7.70 20.03
N SER A 843 -21.43 8.16 20.93
CA SER A 843 -22.14 7.35 21.92
C SER A 843 -23.48 6.88 21.33
N GLY A 844 -24.01 5.76 21.82
CA GLY A 844 -25.36 5.31 21.49
C GLY A 844 -25.45 3.90 20.89
N VAL A 845 -26.64 3.60 20.37
CA VAL A 845 -27.00 2.28 19.84
C VAL A 845 -27.16 2.36 18.32
N PHE A 846 -26.34 1.59 17.61
CA PHE A 846 -26.27 1.58 16.15
C PHE A 846 -26.76 0.22 15.65
N GLN A 847 -28.03 0.19 15.21
CA GLN A 847 -28.74 -1.05 14.88
C GLN A 847 -28.82 -1.35 13.39
N ASN A 848 -28.70 -0.30 12.58
CA ASN A 848 -28.92 -0.31 11.14
C ASN A 848 -27.80 0.47 10.47
N GLY A 849 -27.38 0.04 9.28
CA GLY A 849 -26.40 0.79 8.51
C GLY A 849 -25.39 -0.09 7.80
N ARG A 850 -25.01 0.37 6.60
CA ARG A 850 -23.78 -0.05 5.91
C ARG A 850 -22.72 1.02 6.16
N PHE A 851 -21.59 0.62 6.73
CA PHE A 851 -20.45 1.52 6.92
C PHE A 851 -19.33 1.17 5.93
N TYR A 852 -19.26 1.97 4.86
CA TYR A 852 -18.18 1.96 3.86
C TYR A 852 -17.85 3.40 3.44
N ARG A 853 -16.62 3.65 2.95
CA ARG A 853 -16.24 4.99 2.45
C ARG A 853 -16.61 5.12 0.97
N ALA A 854 -17.43 6.12 0.63
CA ALA A 854 -17.43 6.67 -0.72
C ALA A 854 -16.13 7.47 -0.93
N HIS A 855 -15.49 7.22 -2.05
CA HIS A 855 -14.15 7.58 -2.53
C HIS A 855 -13.31 8.78 -2.05
N ASP A 856 -13.67 9.69 -1.15
CA ASP A 856 -12.92 10.94 -0.97
C ASP A 856 -12.16 11.03 0.36
N ARG A 857 -10.83 11.27 0.28
CA ARG A 857 -9.94 11.59 1.41
C ARG A 857 -10.45 12.79 2.23
N TYR A 858 -11.36 13.58 1.66
CA TYR A 858 -11.87 14.85 2.16
C TYR A 858 -13.31 14.81 2.68
N ASP A 859 -14.13 13.82 2.28
CA ASP A 859 -15.42 13.59 2.93
C ASP A 859 -15.24 12.69 4.15
N ARG A 860 -15.75 13.16 5.29
CA ARG A 860 -15.86 12.36 6.51
C ARG A 860 -16.82 11.21 6.19
N ALA A 861 -16.47 9.96 6.52
CA ALA A 861 -17.47 8.89 6.55
C ALA A 861 -18.69 9.41 7.34
N PRO A 862 -19.93 9.06 6.93
CA PRO A 862 -21.07 9.39 7.76
C PRO A 862 -20.77 8.88 9.16
N GLY A 863 -21.06 9.73 10.15
CA GLY A 863 -21.01 9.31 11.54
C GLY A 863 -21.82 8.03 11.74
N PHE A 864 -21.61 7.32 12.83
CA PHE A 864 -22.39 6.11 13.11
C PHE A 864 -23.91 6.39 13.11
N ALA A 865 -24.32 7.62 13.44
CA ALA A 865 -25.70 8.11 13.32
C ALA A 865 -26.21 8.32 11.88
N GLY A 866 -25.35 8.32 10.86
CA GLY A 866 -25.68 8.59 9.45
C GLY A 866 -25.70 7.37 8.52
N GLY A 867 -25.61 6.15 9.07
CA GLY A 867 -25.67 4.91 8.28
C GLY A 867 -27.02 4.71 7.59
N THR A 868 -27.02 4.19 6.36
CA THR A 868 -28.26 3.85 5.63
C THR A 868 -28.62 2.39 5.85
N ASP A 869 -29.84 2.12 6.31
CA ASP A 869 -30.37 0.76 6.44
C ASP A 869 -30.59 0.13 5.05
N ALA A 870 -30.34 -1.17 4.96
CA ALA A 870 -30.65 -1.99 3.78
C ALA A 870 -31.40 -3.27 4.20
N GLY A 871 -32.15 -3.21 5.30
CA GLY A 871 -32.94 -4.33 5.78
C GLY A 871 -32.09 -5.52 6.25
N ALA A 872 -30.89 -5.28 6.80
CA ALA A 872 -29.93 -6.35 7.13
C ALA A 872 -29.47 -7.21 5.93
N LEU A 873 -29.52 -6.66 4.71
CA LEU A 873 -28.84 -7.21 3.54
C LEU A 873 -27.37 -7.53 3.89
N TYR A 874 -26.87 -8.62 3.33
CA TYR A 874 -25.50 -9.08 3.52
C TYR A 874 -24.78 -9.33 2.21
N ALA A 875 -25.41 -9.98 1.24
CA ALA A 875 -24.85 -10.18 -0.09
C ALA A 875 -25.89 -9.84 -1.16
N ASN A 876 -25.44 -9.22 -2.24
CA ASN A 876 -26.24 -8.81 -3.39
C ASN A 876 -25.44 -9.06 -4.67
N TRP A 877 -25.48 -10.29 -5.17
CA TRP A 877 -24.92 -10.64 -6.47
C TRP A 877 -25.95 -10.31 -7.55
N GLN A 878 -25.66 -9.28 -8.32
CA GLN A 878 -26.42 -8.88 -9.50
C GLN A 878 -25.58 -9.33 -10.69
N PHE A 879 -26.10 -10.25 -11.49
CA PHE A 879 -25.34 -10.85 -12.58
C PHE A 879 -25.34 -9.95 -13.83
N ASN A 880 -25.01 -8.67 -13.64
CA ASN A 880 -25.09 -7.60 -14.63
C ASN A 880 -23.71 -7.16 -15.18
N HIS A 881 -22.65 -7.94 -14.91
CA HIS A 881 -21.26 -7.66 -15.31
C HIS A 881 -20.72 -8.74 -16.27
N PRO A 882 -20.82 -8.56 -17.60
CA PRO A 882 -20.74 -9.67 -18.56
C PRO A 882 -19.36 -10.30 -18.82
N LYS A 883 -18.31 -9.87 -18.11
CA LYS A 883 -16.92 -10.30 -18.32
C LYS A 883 -16.24 -10.89 -17.08
N SER A 884 -16.93 -10.96 -15.94
CA SER A 884 -16.30 -11.33 -14.67
C SER A 884 -16.07 -12.84 -14.54
N VAL A 885 -14.89 -13.21 -14.04
CA VAL A 885 -14.59 -14.58 -13.56
C VAL A 885 -14.90 -14.71 -12.05
N LEU A 886 -15.19 -13.58 -11.40
CA LEU A 886 -15.52 -13.50 -9.98
C LEU A 886 -17.03 -13.37 -9.78
N LEU A 887 -17.54 -13.89 -8.66
CA LEU A 887 -18.91 -13.68 -8.24
C LEU A 887 -18.99 -12.33 -7.49
N GLU A 888 -19.22 -11.25 -8.21
CA GLU A 888 -19.11 -9.87 -7.69
C GLU A 888 -20.30 -9.42 -6.85
N ASP A 889 -20.03 -9.03 -5.59
CA ASP A 889 -21.04 -8.50 -4.67
C ASP A 889 -21.19 -6.98 -4.82
N SER A 890 -22.41 -6.53 -5.09
CA SER A 890 -22.77 -5.12 -5.27
C SER A 890 -23.30 -4.47 -3.99
N TYR A 891 -23.16 -5.10 -2.82
CA TYR A 891 -23.53 -4.51 -1.53
C TYR A 891 -22.37 -4.36 -0.56
N VAL A 892 -21.65 -5.43 -0.21
CA VAL A 892 -20.39 -5.33 0.57
C VAL A 892 -19.28 -6.00 -0.22
N ASN A 893 -18.33 -6.68 0.42
CA ASN A 893 -17.35 -7.47 -0.30
C ASN A 893 -17.48 -8.97 0.00
N ASN A 894 -18.57 -9.56 -0.48
CA ASN A 894 -18.74 -11.01 -0.58
C ASN A 894 -18.38 -11.54 -1.98
N VAL A 895 -17.22 -11.15 -2.50
CA VAL A 895 -16.74 -11.64 -3.80
C VAL A 895 -16.40 -13.13 -3.71
N GLY A 896 -17.04 -13.93 -4.56
CA GLY A 896 -16.79 -15.37 -4.74
C GLY A 896 -16.14 -15.68 -6.09
N ILE A 897 -16.29 -16.92 -6.57
CA ILE A 897 -15.68 -17.41 -7.82
C ILE A 897 -16.75 -18.03 -8.72
N LEU A 898 -16.63 -17.81 -10.03
CA LEU A 898 -17.44 -18.48 -11.05
C LEU A 898 -16.64 -19.58 -11.73
N TYR A 899 -17.16 -20.81 -11.69
CA TYR A 899 -16.55 -21.99 -12.31
C TYR A 899 -17.27 -22.35 -13.61
N GLY A 900 -16.53 -22.92 -14.56
CA GLY A 900 -17.06 -23.33 -15.87
C GLY A 900 -17.34 -22.17 -16.84
N ARG A 901 -16.95 -20.94 -16.48
CA ARG A 901 -17.14 -19.70 -17.27
C ARG A 901 -18.59 -19.54 -17.78
N PRO A 902 -19.56 -19.41 -16.87
CA PRO A 902 -20.93 -19.16 -17.27
C PRO A 902 -21.03 -17.87 -18.09
N THR A 903 -21.93 -17.86 -19.06
CA THR A 903 -22.11 -16.69 -19.94
C THR A 903 -23.09 -15.73 -19.32
N PHE A 904 -22.80 -14.44 -19.42
CA PHE A 904 -23.73 -13.38 -19.04
C PHE A 904 -24.50 -12.91 -20.27
N SER A 905 -25.75 -12.52 -20.07
CA SER A 905 -26.64 -12.03 -21.12
C SER A 905 -27.64 -11.04 -20.53
N GLU A 906 -28.36 -10.35 -21.40
CA GLU A 906 -29.48 -9.49 -21.04
C GLU A 906 -30.67 -9.81 -21.95
N ASP A 907 -31.88 -9.44 -21.50
CA ASP A 907 -33.07 -9.56 -22.33
C ASP A 907 -33.02 -8.50 -23.44
N ALA A 908 -33.30 -8.89 -24.70
CA ALA A 908 -33.18 -8.00 -25.86
C ALA A 908 -34.03 -6.71 -25.75
N ASP A 909 -35.18 -6.79 -25.08
CA ASP A 909 -36.12 -5.66 -24.84
C ASP A 909 -36.61 -5.62 -23.37
N GLY A 910 -35.93 -6.34 -22.47
CA GLY A 910 -36.37 -6.55 -21.07
C GLY A 910 -35.43 -5.92 -20.04
N PRO A 911 -35.85 -5.78 -18.77
CA PRO A 911 -35.05 -5.13 -17.73
C PRO A 911 -33.96 -6.03 -17.13
N HIS A 912 -33.91 -7.32 -17.52
CA HIS A 912 -33.11 -8.34 -16.83
C HIS A 912 -31.71 -8.48 -17.39
N LYS A 913 -30.73 -8.57 -16.48
CA LYS A 913 -29.34 -8.90 -16.76
C LYS A 913 -28.96 -10.10 -15.90
N TYR A 914 -28.43 -11.14 -16.52
CA TYR A 914 -28.36 -12.44 -15.87
C TYR A 914 -27.17 -13.27 -16.32
N VAL A 915 -26.84 -14.26 -15.47
CA VAL A 915 -25.90 -15.33 -15.78
C VAL A 915 -26.65 -16.58 -16.24
N VAL A 916 -26.09 -17.30 -17.20
CA VAL A 916 -26.62 -18.57 -17.73
C VAL A 916 -25.79 -19.73 -17.21
N PHE A 917 -26.44 -20.68 -16.54
CA PHE A 917 -25.85 -21.95 -16.10
C PHE A 917 -26.30 -23.09 -17.01
N ASN A 918 -25.35 -23.83 -17.57
CA ASN A 918 -25.61 -24.91 -18.53
C ASN A 918 -26.12 -26.22 -17.91
N GLY A 919 -26.19 -26.32 -16.58
CA GLY A 919 -26.59 -27.53 -15.86
C GLY A 919 -25.62 -28.72 -15.98
N ARG A 920 -24.34 -28.51 -16.22
CA ARG A 920 -23.32 -29.58 -16.32
C ARG A 920 -22.08 -29.33 -15.48
N ASP A 921 -21.47 -28.17 -15.60
CA ASP A 921 -20.16 -27.86 -15.00
C ASP A 921 -20.00 -26.37 -14.61
N GLN A 922 -21.04 -25.57 -14.82
CA GLN A 922 -21.07 -24.16 -14.48
C GLN A 922 -21.77 -23.94 -13.14
N TYR A 923 -21.10 -23.20 -12.25
CA TYR A 923 -21.60 -22.90 -10.91
C TYR A 923 -20.86 -21.71 -10.30
N ALA A 924 -21.35 -21.20 -9.18
CA ALA A 924 -20.62 -20.21 -8.39
C ALA A 924 -20.27 -20.78 -7.01
N GLU A 925 -19.12 -20.38 -6.47
CA GLU A 925 -18.73 -20.61 -5.09
C GLU A 925 -18.70 -19.26 -4.36
N ALA A 926 -19.59 -19.10 -3.39
CA ALA A 926 -19.64 -17.93 -2.53
C ALA A 926 -18.55 -18.00 -1.45
N PRO A 927 -18.09 -16.86 -0.91
CA PRO A 927 -17.05 -16.86 0.11
C PRO A 927 -17.48 -17.56 1.41
N PRO A 928 -16.53 -17.90 2.30
CA PRO A 928 -16.83 -18.37 3.63
C PRO A 928 -17.71 -17.38 4.42
N SER A 929 -18.46 -17.89 5.39
CA SER A 929 -19.41 -17.22 6.30
C SER A 929 -20.67 -16.64 5.66
N VAL A 930 -20.89 -16.84 4.35
CA VAL A 930 -21.92 -16.12 3.61
C VAL A 930 -23.36 -16.41 4.04
N ALA A 931 -23.58 -17.49 4.79
CA ALA A 931 -24.86 -17.86 5.36
C ALA A 931 -24.78 -18.25 6.86
N ASP A 932 -23.71 -17.86 7.55
CA ASP A 932 -23.50 -18.18 8.97
C ASP A 932 -24.29 -17.25 9.91
N PHE A 933 -25.62 -17.35 9.84
CA PHE A 933 -26.56 -16.47 10.54
C PHE A 933 -27.63 -17.23 11.31
N GLY A 934 -28.13 -16.62 12.39
CA GLY A 934 -29.19 -17.20 13.21
C GLY A 934 -30.54 -17.27 12.49
N GLU A 935 -30.75 -16.37 11.52
CA GLU A 935 -31.90 -16.27 10.63
C GLU A 935 -31.40 -15.92 9.23
N LEU A 936 -32.19 -16.24 8.20
CA LEU A 936 -31.79 -16.04 6.82
C LEU A 936 -33.02 -15.84 5.94
N THR A 937 -32.96 -14.82 5.07
CA THR A 937 -33.85 -14.72 3.92
C THR A 937 -33.00 -14.71 2.64
N LEU A 938 -33.33 -15.60 1.70
CA LEU A 938 -32.77 -15.62 0.35
C LEU A 938 -33.80 -15.09 -0.63
N ASP A 939 -33.41 -14.17 -1.50
CA ASP A 939 -34.22 -13.64 -2.60
C ASP A 939 -33.50 -13.91 -3.92
N ILE A 940 -34.11 -14.72 -4.78
CA ILE A 940 -33.50 -15.22 -6.02
C ILE A 940 -34.47 -14.97 -7.17
N LEU A 941 -34.03 -14.27 -8.21
CA LEU A 941 -34.78 -14.16 -9.45
C LEU A 941 -34.20 -15.12 -10.49
N VAL A 942 -35.01 -16.10 -10.90
CA VAL A 942 -34.56 -17.26 -11.68
C VAL A 942 -35.49 -17.56 -12.85
N LYS A 943 -34.92 -17.99 -13.97
CA LYS A 943 -35.63 -18.56 -15.12
C LYS A 943 -35.07 -19.95 -15.40
N ARG A 944 -35.76 -20.99 -14.94
CA ARG A 944 -35.29 -22.37 -15.09
C ARG A 944 -35.57 -22.92 -16.50
N SER A 945 -34.74 -23.85 -16.95
CA SER A 945 -35.00 -24.64 -18.16
C SER A 945 -36.09 -25.70 -17.93
N LYS A 946 -36.75 -26.13 -19.02
CA LYS A 946 -37.80 -27.16 -18.99
C LYS A 946 -37.22 -28.56 -18.72
N GLY A 947 -37.90 -29.36 -17.90
CA GLY A 947 -37.67 -30.81 -17.75
C GLY A 947 -36.42 -31.25 -16.98
N LYS A 948 -35.59 -30.32 -16.50
CA LYS A 948 -34.36 -30.62 -15.74
C LYS A 948 -34.40 -29.97 -14.36
N GLY A 949 -34.14 -30.76 -13.32
CA GLY A 949 -33.98 -30.29 -11.94
C GLY A 949 -32.56 -29.79 -11.65
N GLY A 950 -32.25 -29.57 -10.37
CA GLY A 950 -30.92 -29.20 -9.90
C GLY A 950 -30.95 -28.50 -8.53
N ARG A 951 -29.80 -27.98 -8.08
CA ARG A 951 -29.73 -27.16 -6.86
C ARG A 951 -29.60 -25.68 -7.20
N LEU A 952 -30.45 -24.86 -6.60
CA LEU A 952 -30.31 -23.40 -6.68
C LEU A 952 -29.13 -22.93 -5.83
N PHE A 953 -28.98 -23.50 -4.63
CA PHE A 953 -27.80 -23.32 -3.77
C PHE A 953 -27.60 -24.51 -2.84
N ASP A 954 -26.41 -24.61 -2.27
CA ASP A 954 -26.01 -25.61 -1.27
C ASP A 954 -24.89 -25.07 -0.36
N PHE A 955 -25.20 -24.83 0.92
CA PHE A 955 -24.33 -24.15 1.87
C PHE A 955 -24.04 -25.01 3.12
N GLY A 956 -22.82 -24.96 3.64
CA GLY A 956 -22.43 -25.62 4.90
C GLY A 956 -20.99 -26.12 4.94
N THR A 957 -20.67 -27.02 5.86
CA THR A 957 -19.31 -27.53 6.10
C THR A 957 -19.11 -29.01 5.80
N GLY A 958 -20.17 -29.75 5.46
CA GLY A 958 -20.07 -31.15 5.04
C GLY A 958 -21.40 -31.75 4.61
N ASP A 959 -21.40 -32.96 4.05
CA ASP A 959 -22.63 -33.60 3.53
C ASP A 959 -23.72 -33.84 4.59
N GLU A 960 -23.32 -33.93 5.87
CA GLU A 960 -24.21 -34.05 7.05
C GLU A 960 -24.36 -32.74 7.82
N GLU A 961 -23.74 -31.67 7.34
CA GLU A 961 -23.69 -30.34 7.95
C GLU A 961 -23.92 -29.30 6.85
N CYS A 962 -25.16 -29.27 6.35
CA CYS A 962 -25.54 -28.49 5.18
C CYS A 962 -27.00 -28.09 5.15
N PHE A 963 -27.33 -27.11 4.32
CA PHE A 963 -28.70 -26.89 3.85
C PHE A 963 -28.70 -26.40 2.40
N TYR A 964 -29.73 -26.79 1.65
CA TYR A 964 -29.80 -26.53 0.21
C TYR A 964 -31.25 -26.48 -0.27
N LEU A 965 -31.47 -25.77 -1.38
CA LEU A 965 -32.75 -25.73 -2.08
C LEU A 965 -32.63 -26.44 -3.42
N SER A 966 -33.25 -27.60 -3.52
CA SER A 966 -33.33 -28.39 -4.76
C SER A 966 -34.64 -28.15 -5.49
N ILE A 967 -34.61 -28.25 -6.82
CA ILE A 967 -35.78 -28.24 -7.69
C ILE A 967 -35.81 -29.53 -8.50
N ASP A 968 -36.97 -30.17 -8.60
CA ASP A 968 -37.15 -31.33 -9.48
C ASP A 968 -37.41 -30.91 -10.94
N GLY A 969 -37.56 -31.88 -11.85
CA GLY A 969 -37.82 -31.60 -13.28
C GLY A 969 -39.14 -30.87 -13.55
N SER A 970 -40.12 -30.96 -12.63
CA SER A 970 -41.38 -30.23 -12.69
C SER A 970 -41.24 -28.78 -12.24
N GLY A 971 -40.13 -28.42 -11.58
CA GLY A 971 -39.89 -27.11 -11.01
C GLY A 971 -40.34 -26.97 -9.56
N LYS A 972 -40.66 -28.08 -8.88
CA LYS A 972 -41.11 -28.08 -7.48
C LYS A 972 -39.91 -27.91 -6.53
N PRO A 973 -39.87 -26.84 -5.69
CA PRO A 973 -38.76 -26.63 -4.78
C PRO A 973 -38.91 -27.45 -3.48
N THR A 974 -37.77 -27.94 -2.98
CA THR A 974 -37.64 -28.60 -1.68
C THR A 974 -36.41 -28.07 -0.95
N LEU A 975 -36.62 -27.49 0.22
CA LEU A 975 -35.56 -27.15 1.17
C LEU A 975 -35.19 -28.39 1.97
N THR A 976 -33.89 -28.71 2.03
CA THR A 976 -33.35 -29.77 2.89
C THR A 976 -32.22 -29.22 3.75
N ALA A 977 -32.18 -29.59 5.02
CA ALA A 977 -31.04 -29.35 5.90
C ALA A 977 -30.62 -30.63 6.62
N ARG A 978 -29.33 -30.77 6.90
CA ARG A 978 -28.74 -31.86 7.68
C ARG A 978 -27.81 -31.28 8.73
N HIS A 979 -27.97 -31.75 9.97
CA HIS A 979 -27.15 -31.33 11.11
C HIS A 979 -27.20 -32.41 12.19
N GLN A 980 -26.05 -32.82 12.72
CA GLN A 980 -25.97 -33.81 13.82
C GLN A 980 -26.78 -35.10 13.56
N GLY A 981 -26.75 -35.61 12.32
CA GLY A 981 -27.47 -36.82 11.91
C GLY A 981 -28.99 -36.67 11.77
N LYS A 982 -29.55 -35.47 11.92
CA LYS A 982 -30.96 -35.17 11.66
C LYS A 982 -31.13 -34.55 10.28
N THR A 983 -32.17 -34.95 9.55
CA THR A 983 -32.58 -34.33 8.29
C THR A 983 -33.90 -33.57 8.47
N TYR A 984 -33.93 -32.34 7.99
CA TYR A 984 -35.10 -31.45 7.98
C TYR A 984 -35.49 -31.21 6.53
N THR A 985 -36.78 -31.31 6.20
CA THR A 985 -37.26 -31.13 4.83
C THR A 985 -38.53 -30.29 4.81
N LEU A 986 -38.60 -29.35 3.87
CA LEU A 986 -39.80 -28.58 3.55
C LEU A 986 -39.99 -28.56 2.03
N THR A 987 -41.02 -29.24 1.56
CA THR A 987 -41.37 -29.32 0.14
C THR A 987 -42.57 -28.43 -0.15
N ALA A 988 -42.59 -27.75 -1.30
CA ALA A 988 -43.77 -27.00 -1.72
C ALA A 988 -44.99 -27.91 -1.82
N SER A 989 -46.02 -27.63 -1.02
CA SER A 989 -47.22 -28.48 -0.95
C SER A 989 -48.39 -27.74 -0.31
N THR A 990 -49.00 -26.78 -1.02
CA THR A 990 -50.36 -26.32 -0.66
C THR A 990 -51.17 -25.90 -1.87
N ALA A 991 -52.30 -26.58 -2.07
CA ALA A 991 -53.55 -25.99 -2.52
C ALA A 991 -54.58 -26.32 -1.41
N THR A 992 -55.00 -25.33 -0.62
CA THR A 992 -56.03 -25.49 0.43
C THR A 992 -57.32 -24.74 0.11
N SER A 993 -57.56 -24.40 -1.15
CA SER A 993 -58.85 -23.84 -1.59
C SER A 993 -59.40 -24.60 -2.80
N TRP A 994 -60.63 -25.12 -2.67
CA TRP A 994 -61.29 -25.98 -3.66
C TRP A 994 -61.69 -25.25 -4.96
N TRP A 995 -61.41 -23.95 -5.08
CA TRP A 995 -61.67 -23.14 -6.28
C TRP A 995 -60.46 -22.36 -6.80
N LEU A 996 -59.27 -22.47 -6.20
CA LEU A 996 -58.06 -21.74 -6.62
C LEU A 996 -56.87 -22.71 -6.80
N TRP A 997 -56.58 -23.10 -8.05
CA TRP A 997 -55.35 -23.81 -8.38
C TRP A 997 -54.16 -22.84 -8.32
N ILE A 998 -53.37 -22.92 -7.26
CA ILE A 998 -52.09 -22.19 -7.15
C ILE A 998 -50.97 -23.14 -7.58
N SER A 999 -50.25 -22.79 -8.65
CA SER A 999 -49.03 -23.51 -9.01
C SER A 999 -48.03 -23.43 -7.86
N THR A 1000 -47.55 -24.58 -7.41
CA THR A 1000 -46.52 -24.72 -6.37
C THR A 1000 -45.11 -24.88 -6.94
N ALA A 1001 -44.98 -24.89 -8.26
CA ALA A 1001 -43.73 -25.06 -8.99
C ALA A 1001 -43.26 -23.73 -9.60
N ILE A 1002 -41.94 -23.58 -9.69
CA ILE A 1002 -41.29 -22.51 -10.46
C ILE A 1002 -41.64 -22.74 -11.94
N PRO A 1003 -42.20 -21.76 -12.66
CA PRO A 1003 -42.54 -21.91 -14.07
C PRO A 1003 -41.27 -22.15 -14.92
N ALA A 1004 -41.38 -23.01 -15.94
CA ALA A 1004 -40.29 -23.22 -16.89
C ALA A 1004 -40.23 -22.06 -17.89
N SER A 1005 -39.03 -21.64 -18.27
CA SER A 1005 -38.78 -20.63 -19.31
C SER A 1005 -39.41 -19.24 -19.06
N THR A 1006 -39.83 -18.96 -17.83
CA THR A 1006 -40.35 -17.66 -17.39
C THR A 1006 -39.63 -17.23 -16.12
N TRP A 1007 -39.37 -15.93 -15.97
CA TRP A 1007 -38.80 -15.36 -14.76
C TRP A 1007 -39.76 -15.58 -13.59
N ALA A 1008 -39.22 -16.05 -12.46
CA ALA A 1008 -39.96 -16.20 -11.22
C ALA A 1008 -39.06 -15.83 -10.04
N ARG A 1009 -39.64 -15.11 -9.08
CA ARG A 1009 -38.97 -14.70 -7.84
C ARG A 1009 -39.18 -15.78 -6.79
N VAL A 1010 -38.10 -16.43 -6.37
CA VAL A 1010 -38.08 -17.43 -5.30
C VAL A 1010 -37.54 -16.79 -4.03
N ARG A 1011 -38.35 -16.78 -2.96
CA ARG A 1011 -37.94 -16.32 -1.63
C ARG A 1011 -37.95 -17.47 -0.64
N LEU A 1012 -36.84 -17.68 0.07
CA LEU A 1012 -36.72 -18.64 1.16
C LEU A 1012 -36.52 -17.87 2.47
N GLU A 1013 -37.27 -18.22 3.52
CA GLU A 1013 -37.12 -17.60 4.85
C GLU A 1013 -36.94 -18.68 5.91
N MET A 1014 -35.99 -18.48 6.83
CA MET A 1014 -35.66 -19.41 7.91
C MET A 1014 -35.37 -18.62 9.20
N ASN A 1015 -36.18 -18.81 10.24
CA ASN A 1015 -36.01 -18.11 11.53
C ASN A 1015 -35.49 -18.99 12.68
N GLY A 1016 -35.25 -20.29 12.40
CA GLY A 1016 -34.81 -21.28 13.38
C GLY A 1016 -35.94 -22.09 14.03
N ALA A 1017 -37.20 -21.70 13.85
CA ALA A 1017 -38.38 -22.44 14.28
C ALA A 1017 -39.22 -22.95 13.10
N THR A 1018 -39.37 -22.09 12.08
CA THR A 1018 -40.10 -22.36 10.84
C THR A 1018 -39.24 -22.00 9.63
N ALA A 1019 -39.63 -22.57 8.49
CA ALA A 1019 -39.16 -22.15 7.18
C ALA A 1019 -40.36 -21.97 6.23
N SER A 1020 -40.23 -21.06 5.28
CA SER A 1020 -41.23 -20.81 4.24
C SER A 1020 -40.58 -20.64 2.87
N ILE A 1021 -41.29 -21.05 1.83
CA ILE A 1021 -40.89 -20.88 0.43
C ILE A 1021 -42.00 -20.08 -0.26
N HIS A 1022 -41.63 -19.00 -0.94
CA HIS A 1022 -42.53 -18.17 -1.73
C HIS A 1022 -42.10 -18.14 -3.20
N ILE A 1023 -43.07 -18.14 -4.10
CA ILE A 1023 -42.88 -17.97 -5.55
C ILE A 1023 -43.74 -16.79 -5.99
N ASP A 1024 -43.13 -15.75 -6.57
CA ASP A 1024 -43.79 -14.51 -7.01
C ASP A 1024 -44.68 -13.89 -5.91
N GLY A 1025 -44.14 -13.84 -4.69
CA GLY A 1025 -44.82 -13.31 -3.50
C GLY A 1025 -45.85 -14.26 -2.86
N LYS A 1026 -46.19 -15.37 -3.50
CA LYS A 1026 -47.15 -16.36 -2.97
C LYS A 1026 -46.44 -17.42 -2.15
N GLN A 1027 -46.86 -17.63 -0.91
CA GLN A 1027 -46.33 -18.69 -0.06
C GLN A 1027 -46.77 -20.07 -0.56
N VAL A 1028 -45.83 -20.89 -1.03
CA VAL A 1028 -46.07 -22.25 -1.56
C VAL A 1028 -45.66 -23.36 -0.59
N ALA A 1029 -44.92 -23.01 0.46
CA ALA A 1029 -44.59 -23.88 1.59
C ALA A 1029 -44.45 -23.06 2.88
N ASN A 1030 -44.92 -23.59 4.01
CA ASN A 1030 -44.62 -23.09 5.34
C ASN A 1030 -44.76 -24.23 6.33
N GLY A 1031 -43.79 -24.40 7.22
CA GLY A 1031 -43.84 -25.48 8.19
C GLY A 1031 -42.78 -25.37 9.28
N LYS A 1032 -42.92 -26.23 10.29
CA LYS A 1032 -41.94 -26.39 11.36
C LYS A 1032 -40.61 -26.84 10.75
N PHE A 1033 -39.55 -26.08 11.02
CA PHE A 1033 -38.21 -26.32 10.52
C PHE A 1033 -37.21 -25.83 11.58
N THR A 1034 -37.02 -26.63 12.63
CA THR A 1034 -36.22 -26.25 13.80
C THR A 1034 -34.71 -26.42 13.53
N PHE A 1035 -34.19 -25.60 12.63
CA PHE A 1035 -32.82 -25.59 12.17
C PHE A 1035 -32.41 -24.13 11.90
N ARG A 1036 -31.24 -23.71 12.38
CA ARG A 1036 -30.67 -22.39 12.05
C ARG A 1036 -29.51 -22.53 11.08
N PRO A 1037 -29.41 -21.69 10.04
CA PRO A 1037 -28.31 -21.73 9.08
C PRO A 1037 -26.91 -21.73 9.72
N ARG A 1038 -26.67 -20.92 10.76
CA ARG A 1038 -25.40 -20.88 11.52
C ARG A 1038 -24.93 -22.22 12.11
N ASP A 1039 -25.84 -23.18 12.34
CA ASP A 1039 -25.56 -24.39 13.12
C ASP A 1039 -24.67 -25.37 12.33
N VAL A 1040 -24.63 -25.26 10.99
CA VAL A 1040 -23.79 -26.09 10.12
C VAL A 1040 -22.41 -25.48 9.82
N PHE A 1041 -22.13 -24.29 10.34
CA PHE A 1041 -20.84 -23.60 10.21
C PHE A 1041 -19.99 -23.81 11.46
N ILE A 1042 -19.45 -25.02 11.61
CA ILE A 1042 -18.88 -25.53 12.87
C ILE A 1042 -17.35 -25.38 12.87
N GLY A 1043 -16.84 -24.67 13.88
CA GLY A 1043 -15.39 -24.55 14.14
C GLY A 1043 -14.58 -24.14 12.90
N ASP A 1044 -13.45 -24.80 12.70
CA ASP A 1044 -12.48 -24.52 11.61
C ASP A 1044 -12.73 -25.39 10.36
N ARG A 1045 -13.90 -26.00 10.22
CA ARG A 1045 -14.18 -26.85 9.05
C ARG A 1045 -14.19 -26.00 7.77
N PRO A 1046 -13.63 -26.48 6.65
CA PRO A 1046 -13.75 -25.82 5.37
C PRO A 1046 -15.22 -25.60 5.01
N GLU A 1047 -15.55 -24.41 4.52
CA GLU A 1047 -16.92 -24.04 4.17
C GLU A 1047 -17.11 -24.17 2.66
N GLY A 1048 -18.14 -24.93 2.26
CA GLY A 1048 -18.53 -25.15 0.87
C GLY A 1048 -19.87 -24.48 0.61
N ASN A 1049 -19.84 -23.31 -0.03
CA ASN A 1049 -21.03 -22.51 -0.29
C ASN A 1049 -21.24 -22.36 -1.81
N PHE A 1050 -22.13 -23.17 -2.38
CA PHE A 1050 -22.29 -23.29 -3.82
C PHE A 1050 -23.63 -22.74 -4.30
N ILE A 1051 -23.63 -22.10 -5.46
CA ILE A 1051 -24.83 -21.64 -6.18
C ILE A 1051 -24.86 -22.37 -7.52
N ALA A 1052 -26.05 -22.77 -7.95
CA ALA A 1052 -26.29 -23.52 -9.19
C ALA A 1052 -25.66 -24.93 -9.23
N CYS A 1053 -25.16 -25.47 -8.11
CA CYS A 1053 -24.75 -26.88 -8.03
C CYS A 1053 -24.85 -27.47 -6.61
N ALA A 1054 -24.79 -28.80 -6.55
CA ALA A 1054 -24.55 -29.54 -5.32
C ALA A 1054 -23.09 -29.52 -4.91
N ARG A 1055 -22.82 -29.56 -3.59
CA ARG A 1055 -21.47 -29.57 -3.00
C ARG A 1055 -20.57 -30.70 -3.51
N ASN A 1056 -21.15 -31.84 -3.86
CA ASN A 1056 -20.47 -33.00 -4.41
C ASN A 1056 -20.39 -32.96 -5.95
N LYS A 1057 -20.90 -31.90 -6.58
CA LYS A 1057 -20.96 -31.68 -8.02
C LYS A 1057 -21.74 -32.79 -8.78
N SER A 1058 -22.73 -33.41 -8.15
CA SER A 1058 -23.59 -34.43 -8.80
C SER A 1058 -24.82 -33.84 -9.50
N GLU A 1059 -25.26 -32.65 -9.09
CA GLU A 1059 -26.45 -31.97 -9.61
C GLU A 1059 -26.11 -30.51 -9.93
N PHE A 1060 -26.53 -30.04 -11.11
CA PHE A 1060 -26.29 -28.68 -11.57
C PHE A 1060 -27.59 -28.05 -12.06
N PHE A 1061 -27.80 -26.79 -11.72
CA PHE A 1061 -28.94 -26.02 -12.18
C PHE A 1061 -28.77 -25.64 -13.66
N HIS A 1062 -29.84 -25.85 -14.43
CA HIS A 1062 -29.92 -25.43 -15.83
C HIS A 1062 -30.93 -24.28 -15.95
N GLY A 1063 -30.45 -23.09 -16.28
CA GLY A 1063 -31.30 -21.91 -16.42
C GLY A 1063 -30.51 -20.61 -16.25
N GLN A 1064 -31.24 -19.54 -15.98
CA GLN A 1064 -30.73 -18.18 -15.85
C GLN A 1064 -31.00 -17.65 -14.44
N ILE A 1065 -30.06 -16.88 -13.88
CA ILE A 1065 -30.23 -16.19 -12.58
C ILE A 1065 -29.89 -14.72 -12.79
N ASP A 1066 -30.81 -13.82 -12.44
CA ASP A 1066 -30.63 -12.36 -12.52
C ASP A 1066 -29.96 -11.82 -11.25
N HIS A 1067 -30.51 -12.19 -10.09
CA HIS A 1067 -29.92 -11.86 -8.80
C HIS A 1067 -30.02 -13.00 -7.80
N PHE A 1068 -29.05 -13.00 -6.87
CA PHE A 1068 -29.05 -13.84 -5.67
C PHE A 1068 -28.69 -12.97 -4.47
N ARG A 1069 -29.63 -12.84 -3.53
CA ARG A 1069 -29.51 -11.93 -2.38
C ARG A 1069 -29.66 -12.66 -1.07
N ILE A 1070 -28.91 -12.22 -0.07
CA ILE A 1070 -28.89 -12.79 1.27
C ILE A 1070 -29.15 -11.70 2.29
N TYR A 1071 -30.19 -11.87 3.10
CA TYR A 1071 -30.53 -11.04 4.25
C TYR A 1071 -30.36 -11.86 5.54
N ARG A 1072 -29.87 -11.21 6.62
CA ARG A 1072 -29.53 -11.87 7.89
C ARG A 1072 -30.68 -11.94 8.90
N LYS A 1073 -31.91 -11.65 8.44
CA LYS A 1073 -33.12 -11.66 9.26
C LYS A 1073 -34.31 -12.07 8.41
N VAL A 1074 -35.33 -12.63 9.05
CA VAL A 1074 -36.66 -12.78 8.44
C VAL A 1074 -37.46 -11.49 8.69
N HIS A 1075 -38.14 -11.00 7.67
CA HIS A 1075 -38.91 -9.76 7.74
C HIS A 1075 -40.40 -10.05 7.91
N ASN A 1076 -41.08 -9.29 8.76
CA ASN A 1076 -42.53 -9.37 8.90
C ASN A 1076 -43.25 -8.93 7.61
N ASP A 1077 -42.73 -7.88 6.98
CA ASP A 1077 -43.12 -7.40 5.67
C ASP A 1077 -41.86 -7.26 4.82
N PHE A 1078 -41.65 -8.22 3.93
CA PHE A 1078 -40.50 -8.22 3.03
C PHE A 1078 -40.68 -7.27 1.85
N ASP A 1079 -41.91 -6.96 1.45
CA ASP A 1079 -42.17 -6.07 0.33
C ASP A 1079 -41.98 -4.60 0.73
N ALA A 1080 -42.07 -4.29 2.04
CA ALA A 1080 -41.61 -3.03 2.62
C ALA A 1080 -40.08 -2.88 2.67
N VAL A 1081 -39.31 -3.95 2.44
CA VAL A 1081 -37.86 -3.86 2.27
C VAL A 1081 -37.62 -3.25 0.90
N GLY A 1082 -37.31 -1.94 0.89
CA GLY A 1082 -37.00 -1.21 -0.34
C GLY A 1082 -35.92 -1.91 -1.18
N PRO A 1083 -35.77 -1.51 -2.46
CA PRO A 1083 -34.80 -2.15 -3.34
C PRO A 1083 -33.40 -2.11 -2.72
N PRO A 1084 -32.59 -3.17 -2.90
CA PRO A 1084 -31.24 -3.19 -2.36
C PRO A 1084 -30.48 -1.98 -2.92
N PRO A 1085 -29.78 -1.20 -2.07
CA PRO A 1085 -29.00 -0.08 -2.54
C PRO A 1085 -27.91 -0.61 -3.47
N LEU A 1086 -27.82 -0.04 -4.67
CA LEU A 1086 -26.72 -0.32 -5.60
C LEU A 1086 -25.44 0.25 -4.99
N ALA A 1087 -24.48 -0.61 -4.61
CA ALA A 1087 -23.09 -0.14 -4.60
C ALA A 1087 -22.66 -0.01 -6.05
N LEU A 1088 -22.11 1.15 -6.40
CA LEU A 1088 -21.37 1.34 -7.64
C LEU A 1088 -20.19 0.35 -7.69
N THR A 1089 -20.38 -0.85 -8.23
CA THR A 1089 -19.29 -1.77 -8.61
C THR A 1089 -18.78 -1.37 -9.98
N GLN A 1090 -17.97 -0.30 -9.98
CA GLN A 1090 -17.18 0.27 -11.08
C GLN A 1090 -17.89 0.64 -12.41
N MET A 1091 -17.29 1.68 -12.99
CA MET A 1091 -17.59 2.48 -14.18
C MET A 1091 -18.50 1.83 -15.24
N GLN A 1092 -19.51 2.60 -15.69
CA GLN A 1092 -20.12 2.39 -17.00
C GLN A 1092 -19.00 2.26 -18.04
N GLU A 1093 -18.85 1.08 -18.63
CA GLU A 1093 -18.00 0.88 -19.79
C GLU A 1093 -18.66 1.56 -20.98
N TRP A 1094 -17.89 2.37 -21.69
CA TRP A 1094 -18.24 2.82 -23.03
C TRP A 1094 -18.24 1.62 -23.98
N SER A 1095 -19.40 1.26 -24.53
CA SER A 1095 -19.54 0.14 -25.44
C SER A 1095 -19.15 0.51 -26.89
N GLU A 1096 -18.91 -0.50 -27.74
CA GLU A 1096 -18.79 -0.28 -29.20
C GLU A 1096 -20.07 0.35 -29.79
N GLN A 1097 -21.21 0.14 -29.14
CA GLN A 1097 -22.50 0.71 -29.53
C GLN A 1097 -22.60 2.19 -29.17
N ASP A 1098 -22.06 2.60 -28.01
CA ASP A 1098 -21.91 4.02 -27.62
C ASP A 1098 -20.92 4.73 -28.55
N GLN A 1099 -19.85 4.03 -28.97
CA GLN A 1099 -18.90 4.53 -29.98
C GLN A 1099 -19.57 4.73 -31.35
N GLN A 1100 -20.40 3.78 -31.79
CA GLN A 1100 -21.16 3.89 -33.03
C GLN A 1100 -22.16 5.06 -32.98
N GLN A 1101 -22.91 5.20 -31.88
CA GLN A 1101 -23.87 6.30 -31.67
C GLN A 1101 -23.18 7.66 -31.63
N HIS A 1102 -21.98 7.72 -31.04
CA HIS A 1102 -21.11 8.89 -31.09
C HIS A 1102 -20.72 9.26 -32.52
N ASP A 1103 -20.15 8.30 -33.26
CA ASP A 1103 -19.63 8.51 -34.61
C ASP A 1103 -20.76 8.96 -35.56
N ASP A 1104 -21.95 8.38 -35.41
CA ASP A 1104 -23.14 8.75 -36.17
C ASP A 1104 -23.65 10.14 -35.80
N TRP A 1105 -23.67 10.50 -34.52
CA TRP A 1105 -24.05 11.85 -34.08
C TRP A 1105 -23.07 12.90 -34.62
N GLN A 1106 -21.75 12.64 -34.58
CA GLN A 1106 -20.73 13.56 -35.10
C GLN A 1106 -20.82 13.72 -36.61
N LYS A 1107 -21.03 12.62 -37.34
CA LYS A 1107 -21.22 12.64 -38.79
C LYS A 1107 -22.43 13.48 -39.19
N ARG A 1108 -23.56 13.29 -38.49
CA ARG A 1108 -24.79 14.07 -38.69
C ARG A 1108 -24.60 15.56 -38.38
N ARG A 1109 -23.92 15.89 -37.27
CA ARG A 1109 -23.63 17.28 -36.90
C ARG A 1109 -22.70 17.97 -37.87
N LYS A 1110 -21.61 17.32 -38.29
CA LYS A 1110 -20.67 17.88 -39.25
C LYS A 1110 -21.33 18.15 -40.61
N ALA A 1111 -22.19 17.25 -41.08
CA ALA A 1111 -22.98 17.46 -42.29
C ALA A 1111 -23.92 18.67 -42.14
N LYS A 1112 -24.62 18.78 -40.99
CA LYS A 1112 -25.53 19.91 -40.75
C LYS A 1112 -24.81 21.25 -40.61
N GLU A 1113 -23.64 21.28 -39.98
CA GLU A 1113 -22.83 22.50 -39.90
C GLU A 1113 -22.25 22.91 -41.27
N ALA A 1114 -21.92 21.96 -42.15
CA ALA A 1114 -21.51 22.26 -43.52
C ALA A 1114 -22.66 22.88 -44.34
N GLU A 1115 -23.88 22.34 -44.20
CA GLU A 1115 -25.10 22.92 -44.79
C GLU A 1115 -25.34 24.35 -44.29
N LEU A 1116 -25.21 24.59 -42.98
CA LEU A 1116 -25.39 25.92 -42.39
C LEU A 1116 -24.34 26.93 -42.91
N ARG A 1117 -23.09 26.51 -43.09
CA ARG A 1117 -22.04 27.35 -43.68
C ARG A 1117 -22.24 27.63 -45.17
N ALA A 1118 -22.94 26.76 -45.88
CA ALA A 1118 -23.30 26.99 -47.28
C ALA A 1118 -24.55 27.89 -47.42
N GLY A 1119 -25.39 27.97 -46.39
CA GLY A 1119 -26.60 28.78 -46.38
C GLY A 1119 -26.49 30.10 -45.61
N LYS A 1120 -27.66 30.60 -45.16
CA LYS A 1120 -27.84 31.92 -44.53
C LYS A 1120 -26.90 32.19 -43.36
N TYR A 1121 -26.58 31.18 -42.54
CA TYR A 1121 -25.62 31.36 -41.44
C TYR A 1121 -24.21 31.69 -41.96
N GLY A 1122 -23.75 31.02 -43.02
CA GLY A 1122 -22.46 31.32 -43.66
C GLY A 1122 -22.41 32.70 -44.32
N GLU A 1123 -23.51 33.14 -44.92
CA GLU A 1123 -23.64 34.51 -45.47
C GLU A 1123 -23.49 35.57 -44.38
N MET A 1124 -24.19 35.40 -43.26
CA MET A 1124 -24.09 36.32 -42.11
C MET A 1124 -22.68 36.32 -41.51
N GLN A 1125 -21.97 35.20 -41.49
CA GLN A 1125 -20.57 35.15 -41.05
C GLN A 1125 -19.64 35.94 -41.99
N LYS A 1126 -19.84 35.86 -43.30
CA LYS A 1126 -19.09 36.67 -44.28
C LYS A 1126 -19.38 38.16 -44.10
N GLU A 1127 -20.64 38.52 -43.87
CA GLU A 1127 -21.07 39.90 -43.63
C GLU A 1127 -20.43 40.47 -42.35
N ILE A 1128 -20.42 39.72 -41.25
CA ILE A 1128 -19.70 40.10 -40.01
C ILE A 1128 -18.22 40.34 -40.29
N GLN A 1129 -17.61 39.48 -41.11
CA GLN A 1129 -16.18 39.57 -41.44
C GLN A 1129 -15.88 40.78 -42.34
N GLN A 1130 -16.80 41.14 -43.24
CA GLN A 1130 -16.71 42.30 -44.11
C GLN A 1130 -16.91 43.60 -43.31
N LEU A 1131 -17.92 43.65 -42.43
CA LEU A 1131 -18.14 44.75 -41.49
C LEU A 1131 -16.92 45.00 -40.61
N GLY A 1132 -16.28 43.95 -40.07
CA GLY A 1132 -15.08 44.09 -39.24
C GLY A 1132 -13.86 44.65 -40.00
N ARG A 1133 -13.86 44.58 -41.33
CA ARG A 1133 -12.81 45.16 -42.19
C ARG A 1133 -13.16 46.55 -42.71
N ASP A 1134 -14.41 46.95 -42.63
CA ASP A 1134 -14.87 48.25 -43.08
C ASP A 1134 -14.46 49.32 -42.06
N LYS A 1135 -13.45 50.11 -42.42
CA LYS A 1135 -12.93 51.21 -41.60
C LYS A 1135 -13.67 52.53 -41.81
N SER A 1136 -14.66 52.59 -42.71
CA SER A 1136 -15.45 53.79 -42.97
C SER A 1136 -16.57 54.01 -41.94
N ILE A 1137 -16.91 52.98 -41.16
CA ILE A 1137 -17.90 53.02 -40.08
C ILE A 1137 -17.18 53.27 -38.75
N ASP A 1138 -17.77 54.12 -37.91
CA ASP A 1138 -17.32 54.36 -36.55
C ASP A 1138 -17.15 53.04 -35.76
N ALA A 1139 -16.14 52.98 -34.89
CA ALA A 1139 -15.74 51.74 -34.24
C ALA A 1139 -16.83 51.16 -33.32
N ASP A 1140 -17.55 52.03 -32.59
CA ASP A 1140 -18.59 51.61 -31.65
C ASP A 1140 -19.86 51.21 -32.42
N GLU A 1141 -20.20 51.97 -33.46
CA GLU A 1141 -21.32 51.61 -34.34
C GLU A 1141 -21.07 50.30 -35.10
N ARG A 1142 -19.86 50.10 -35.61
CA ARG A 1142 -19.43 48.85 -36.26
C ARG A 1142 -19.50 47.67 -35.29
N SER A 1143 -19.05 47.85 -34.05
CA SER A 1143 -19.14 46.80 -33.03
C SER A 1143 -20.60 46.47 -32.71
N ALA A 1144 -21.46 47.47 -32.52
CA ALA A 1144 -22.89 47.26 -32.25
C ALA A 1144 -23.60 46.52 -33.39
N ARG A 1145 -23.31 46.87 -34.65
CA ARG A 1145 -23.86 46.18 -35.83
C ARG A 1145 -23.37 44.73 -35.93
N MET A 1146 -22.07 44.50 -35.71
CA MET A 1146 -21.50 43.16 -35.69
C MET A 1146 -22.08 42.29 -34.59
N ASP A 1147 -22.27 42.83 -33.38
CA ASP A 1147 -22.81 42.06 -32.26
C ASP A 1147 -24.30 41.73 -32.45
N LYS A 1148 -25.07 42.63 -33.07
CA LYS A 1148 -26.45 42.34 -33.50
C LYS A 1148 -26.50 41.21 -34.54
N LEU A 1149 -25.61 41.26 -35.54
CA LEU A 1149 -25.49 40.21 -36.57
C LEU A 1149 -25.00 38.87 -36.01
N ARG A 1150 -24.03 38.89 -35.08
CA ARG A 1150 -23.56 37.68 -34.37
C ARG A 1150 -24.68 37.04 -33.57
N SER A 1151 -25.47 37.86 -32.87
CA SER A 1151 -26.61 37.38 -32.09
C SER A 1151 -27.68 36.75 -32.99
N ALA A 1152 -28.03 37.40 -34.11
CA ALA A 1152 -28.95 36.85 -35.08
C ALA A 1152 -28.43 35.56 -35.74
N ALA A 1153 -27.14 35.51 -36.10
CA ALA A 1153 -26.50 34.33 -36.66
C ALA A 1153 -26.47 33.15 -35.67
N ALA A 1154 -26.24 33.42 -34.38
CA ALA A 1154 -26.29 32.42 -33.33
C ALA A 1154 -27.69 31.80 -33.20
N VAL A 1155 -28.75 32.62 -33.26
CA VAL A 1155 -30.15 32.14 -33.23
C VAL A 1155 -30.47 31.27 -34.45
N VAL A 1156 -30.05 31.67 -35.65
CA VAL A 1156 -30.26 30.88 -36.88
C VAL A 1156 -29.57 29.53 -36.78
N ARG A 1157 -28.31 29.51 -36.30
CA ARG A 1157 -27.55 28.26 -36.11
C ARG A 1157 -28.19 27.37 -35.05
N GLU A 1158 -28.57 27.91 -33.90
CA GLU A 1158 -29.08 27.12 -32.78
C GLU A 1158 -30.46 26.54 -33.08
N ASN A 1159 -31.35 27.32 -33.72
CA ASN A 1159 -32.67 26.82 -34.14
C ASN A 1159 -32.55 25.67 -35.16
N ALA A 1160 -31.61 25.78 -36.10
CA ALA A 1160 -31.39 24.73 -37.11
C ALA A 1160 -30.73 23.47 -36.54
N LEU A 1161 -29.87 23.61 -35.52
CA LEU A 1161 -29.32 22.46 -34.79
C LEU A 1161 -30.39 21.83 -33.90
N LYS A 1162 -31.24 22.63 -33.25
CA LYS A 1162 -32.32 22.17 -32.38
C LYS A 1162 -33.39 21.40 -33.15
N SER A 1163 -33.81 21.89 -34.31
CA SER A 1163 -34.77 21.19 -35.17
C SER A 1163 -34.25 19.87 -35.73
N ALA A 1164 -32.93 19.70 -35.82
CA ALA A 1164 -32.28 18.46 -36.24
C ALA A 1164 -31.99 17.48 -35.09
N GLY A 1165 -32.32 17.83 -33.84
CA GLY A 1165 -31.95 17.05 -32.64
C GLY A 1165 -30.45 17.06 -32.34
N LEU A 1166 -29.73 18.10 -32.79
CA LEU A 1166 -28.27 18.24 -32.71
C LEU A 1166 -27.86 19.50 -31.93
N SER A 1167 -28.76 20.16 -31.21
CA SER A 1167 -28.45 21.31 -30.33
C SER A 1167 -27.73 20.88 -29.06
N GLY A 1168 -26.86 21.74 -28.51
CA GLY A 1168 -26.11 21.43 -27.29
C GLY A 1168 -24.87 20.56 -27.49
N PRO A 1169 -24.19 20.12 -26.41
CA PRO A 1169 -23.05 19.21 -26.49
C PRO A 1169 -23.47 17.82 -27.02
N ASN A 1170 -22.52 17.05 -27.56
CA ASN A 1170 -22.79 15.67 -27.96
C ASN A 1170 -23.31 14.89 -26.74
N PRO A 1171 -24.56 14.40 -26.74
CA PRO A 1171 -25.07 13.66 -25.59
C PRO A 1171 -24.33 12.33 -25.39
N TYR A 1172 -23.64 11.87 -26.43
CA TYR A 1172 -22.84 10.66 -26.49
C TYR A 1172 -21.34 10.94 -26.57
N LEU A 1173 -20.83 12.10 -26.11
CA LEU A 1173 -19.39 12.29 -25.82
C LEU A 1173 -19.13 13.57 -25.02
N GLY A 1174 -18.43 13.45 -23.90
CA GLY A 1174 -17.62 14.55 -23.38
C GLY A 1174 -16.43 14.79 -24.32
N LYS A 1175 -16.28 16.02 -24.81
CA LYS A 1175 -15.40 16.53 -25.89
C LYS A 1175 -13.97 15.94 -26.09
N GLN A 1176 -13.40 15.15 -25.17
CA GLN A 1176 -11.96 14.87 -25.10
C GLN A 1176 -11.51 13.45 -25.51
N ALA A 1177 -12.39 12.46 -25.64
CA ALA A 1177 -11.99 11.08 -26.01
C ALA A 1177 -11.51 10.95 -27.48
N ALA A 1178 -12.06 11.79 -28.37
CA ALA A 1178 -11.68 11.81 -29.79
C ALA A 1178 -10.27 12.39 -30.04
N ASP A 1179 -9.79 13.28 -29.17
CA ASP A 1179 -8.46 13.88 -29.30
C ASP A 1179 -7.33 12.90 -28.93
N LEU A 1180 -7.61 11.93 -28.05
CA LEU A 1180 -6.64 10.98 -27.51
C LEU A 1180 -6.20 9.91 -28.53
N VAL A 1181 -7.15 9.35 -29.28
CA VAL A 1181 -6.89 8.31 -30.30
C VAL A 1181 -6.11 8.90 -31.48
N HIS A 1182 -6.38 10.16 -31.83
CA HIS A 1182 -5.68 10.85 -32.91
C HIS A 1182 -4.25 11.23 -32.53
N PHE A 1183 -4.01 11.56 -31.25
CA PHE A 1183 -2.69 11.86 -30.70
C PHE A 1183 -1.80 10.60 -30.62
N GLN A 1184 -2.33 9.48 -30.13
CA GLN A 1184 -1.59 8.20 -30.02
C GLN A 1184 -1.05 7.69 -31.37
N ARG A 1185 -1.78 7.92 -32.46
CA ARG A 1185 -1.36 7.55 -33.82
C ARG A 1185 -0.30 8.48 -34.43
N SER A 1186 0.01 9.61 -33.77
CA SER A 1186 0.88 10.68 -34.30
C SER A 1186 2.25 10.80 -33.64
N LEU A 1187 2.56 9.99 -32.61
CA LEU A 1187 3.78 10.13 -31.82
C LEU A 1187 5.03 9.60 -32.55
N LYS A 1188 5.96 10.50 -32.88
CA LYS A 1188 7.39 10.21 -33.10
C LYS A 1188 8.18 10.74 -31.89
N TYR A 1189 8.95 9.87 -31.22
CA TYR A 1189 9.63 10.17 -29.95
C TYR A 1189 10.91 11.04 -30.11
N HIS A 1190 11.18 11.89 -29.12
CA HIS A 1190 12.42 12.69 -29.00
C HIS A 1190 13.14 12.41 -27.66
N THR A 1191 14.47 12.37 -27.66
CA THR A 1191 15.31 12.03 -26.48
C THR A 1191 15.69 13.26 -25.64
N THR A 1192 16.24 13.09 -24.43
CA THR A 1192 16.74 14.19 -23.57
C THR A 1192 17.86 15.02 -24.23
N ALA A 1193 18.65 14.42 -25.11
CA ALA A 1193 19.64 15.12 -25.92
C ALA A 1193 18.99 16.01 -27.00
N ASP A 1194 17.82 15.60 -27.50
CA ASP A 1194 16.98 16.35 -28.44
C ASP A 1194 16.32 17.56 -27.73
N TRP A 1195 16.01 17.42 -26.44
CA TRP A 1195 15.53 18.51 -25.58
C TRP A 1195 16.60 19.56 -25.26
N ASP A 1196 17.84 19.14 -24.98
CA ASP A 1196 18.97 20.07 -24.78
C ASP A 1196 19.35 20.79 -26.08
N TYR A 1197 19.36 20.07 -27.21
CA TYR A 1197 19.57 20.66 -28.54
C TYR A 1197 18.49 21.70 -28.88
N ARG A 1198 17.21 21.39 -28.64
CA ARG A 1198 16.09 22.30 -28.93
C ARG A 1198 16.03 23.48 -27.96
N THR A 1199 16.45 23.31 -26.71
CA THR A 1199 16.57 24.42 -25.75
C THR A 1199 17.71 25.35 -26.12
N LYS A 1200 18.83 24.83 -26.65
CA LYS A 1200 19.91 25.64 -27.24
C LYS A 1200 19.46 26.36 -28.51
N ALA A 1201 18.77 25.68 -29.43
CA ALA A 1201 18.20 26.29 -30.65
C ALA A 1201 17.12 27.35 -30.32
N GLU A 1202 16.34 27.16 -29.25
CA GLU A 1202 15.39 28.16 -28.76
C GLU A 1202 16.09 29.42 -28.23
N ARG A 1203 17.16 29.25 -27.42
CA ARG A 1203 17.98 30.36 -26.91
C ARG A 1203 18.73 31.09 -28.03
N ALA A 1204 19.13 30.38 -29.07
CA ALA A 1204 19.75 30.96 -30.27
C ALA A 1204 18.72 31.59 -31.24
N GLY A 1205 17.41 31.42 -31.01
CA GLY A 1205 16.35 31.96 -31.88
C GLY A 1205 16.13 31.16 -33.17
N GLU A 1206 16.72 29.97 -33.29
CA GLU A 1206 16.77 29.15 -34.50
C GLU A 1206 15.54 28.24 -34.67
N LEU A 1207 14.62 28.22 -33.69
CA LEU A 1207 13.40 27.43 -33.78
C LEU A 1207 12.28 28.16 -34.54
N PRO A 1208 11.60 27.47 -35.47
CA PRO A 1208 10.37 28.00 -36.08
C PRO A 1208 9.31 28.33 -35.02
N ALA A 1209 8.59 29.44 -35.20
CA ALA A 1209 7.61 29.95 -34.22
C ALA A 1209 6.55 28.91 -33.80
N LYS A 1210 6.16 28.02 -34.72
CA LYS A 1210 5.19 26.95 -34.44
C LYS A 1210 5.76 25.88 -33.50
N THR A 1211 7.04 25.56 -33.64
CA THR A 1211 7.77 24.59 -32.79
C THR A 1211 8.03 25.18 -31.40
N LYS A 1212 8.36 26.48 -31.33
CA LYS A 1212 8.50 27.23 -30.08
C LYS A 1212 7.20 27.27 -29.29
N LYS A 1213 6.08 27.57 -29.95
CA LYS A 1213 4.75 27.62 -29.30
C LYS A 1213 4.31 26.25 -28.78
N TRP A 1214 4.60 25.17 -29.54
CA TRP A 1214 4.36 23.80 -29.09
C TRP A 1214 5.23 23.42 -27.88
N LEU A 1215 6.53 23.76 -27.88
CA LEU A 1215 7.43 23.55 -26.73
C LEU A 1215 6.99 24.32 -25.48
N GLN A 1216 6.50 25.55 -25.63
CA GLN A 1216 5.97 26.36 -24.53
C GLN A 1216 4.70 25.73 -23.94
N SER A 1217 3.78 25.25 -24.78
CA SER A 1217 2.56 24.57 -24.30
C SER A 1217 2.84 23.23 -23.60
N VAL A 1218 3.85 22.47 -24.05
CA VAL A 1218 4.25 21.20 -23.42
C VAL A 1218 5.02 21.44 -22.10
N ARG A 1219 5.58 22.64 -21.90
CA ARG A 1219 6.23 23.08 -20.65
C ARG A 1219 5.27 23.74 -19.66
N GLY A 1220 3.97 23.76 -19.96
CA GLY A 1220 2.94 24.30 -19.08
C GLY A 1220 2.89 25.83 -18.99
N TYR A 1221 3.30 26.55 -20.05
CA TYR A 1221 3.14 28.01 -20.18
C TYR A 1221 1.95 28.41 -21.04
#